data_AF-A0A1M5VKT9-F1
#
_entry.id   AF-A0A1M5VKT9-F1
#
_cell.length_a   1.000
_cell.length_b   1.000
_cell.length_c   1.000
_cell.angle_alpha   90.00
_cell.angle_beta   90.00
_cell.angle_gamma   90.00
#
_symmetry.space_group_name_H-M   'P 1'
#
loop_
_entity.id
_entity.type
_entity.pdbx_description
1 polymer ?
#
loop_
_entity_poly.entity_id
_entity_poly.type
_entity_poly.pdbx_seq_one_letter_code
_entity_poly.pdbx_strand_id
1 'polypeptide(L)'
;MEPHKKTRHPLRAVILILCLGWATGASAITMQVTPTTATIGETVTVTVTGQFTPNVTPPTYGSLNITFGDDSPQQTRGPLNPTGPTTYNFTATHVYTTSGTYTITGWAVIGDNAVTPPLRVSQTITITDTVDSALPRGEVGIEYDHRLQSLSGARNRYRVTGGRLPPGLKLAQDGQITGVPTQKGTFTFTLQILTAQGISATQQLAITVDPGRLLIETAPEMLNLTVGGGAPQRVTFTVVQPTVPLPETIRSTRGEFVLAGRVIGTYNAPLTVNLNSSRPSASESVTIPQSVLQAAQNAGTNRIMYRRTFSAQNLRSGVGETRVNLRTAAAGELRITGMRVFFEQNNRPMILVERNERSLTGVVEIRYNGSGPFQGYWKVDERIIQRVQQNLFYGTVLTLKTPTAPPLPTYSEGAHRLQFIITEPAVAAQRIDFPEAIYHVEAKKAAFVVPITVTAPEDRAVLSMNSTLFSWHDNGRIETYQLDFFHEDKTEPFFSAYTKSGEYQLTDRVIELKFAPATAYRWQVRGFNSNGELAAESRVLSFTLAPEAAFVPGQVIFLVDDSTGGRDLIDAITVKYPLLIVEQTTLASIKRIMVTCSTDDDVALLVEQLRQEDGLRLAQPNFIYQTMSEPDPLRSMQSIHRLVDLTPIQHQTGGEPVGVAIIDTGVDLQHQDFAGRIRSSHNMITSSPYRGEVHGTAVAGIIAAARNDFGIVGIAPEAELIVLRACEQRSANSATGTCHSTAIAAALDTAIDEAADIVNLSLGAPQPDELVSSLIGAASRAGLRLIAPAGNDPRALTVSFPASHPDVIAVAGFDEADNPLPNRTVAEQADAIAPATGIFTTIPGGRHNFLGGTSFSAATISGLLALSCQLHPADTTPPFPHFDETTGWQQQVTAFLRLP
;
A
#
# COMPACT_ATOMS: atom_id res chain seq x y z
N MET A 1 -75.16 43.23 5.68
CA MET A 1 -75.90 41.97 5.47
C MET A 1 -75.03 40.83 5.96
N GLU A 2 -75.27 40.46 7.21
CA GLU A 2 -75.05 39.13 7.78
C GLU A 2 -75.81 38.03 6.99
N PRO A 3 -75.55 36.71 7.15
CA PRO A 3 -75.21 36.08 8.44
C PRO A 3 -74.17 34.95 8.48
N HIS A 4 -73.65 34.83 9.71
CA HIS A 4 -73.14 33.65 10.41
C HIS A 4 -73.71 32.27 10.04
N LYS A 5 -72.85 31.24 10.08
CA LYS A 5 -73.12 29.89 10.63
C LYS A 5 -71.80 29.12 10.81
N LYS A 6 -71.23 29.15 12.01
CA LYS A 6 -71.22 28.06 13.04
C LYS A 6 -70.42 26.82 12.65
N THR A 7 -69.19 26.79 13.14
CA THR A 7 -68.36 25.62 13.45
C THR A 7 -69.11 24.65 14.38
N ARG A 8 -69.06 23.35 14.06
CA ARG A 8 -69.47 22.26 14.97
C ARG A 8 -68.30 21.28 15.13
N HIS A 9 -67.76 21.22 16.34
CA HIS A 9 -66.98 20.09 16.84
C HIS A 9 -67.91 18.91 17.12
N PRO A 10 -67.54 17.65 16.81
CA PRO A 10 -68.24 16.50 17.36
C PRO A 10 -67.71 16.21 18.78
N LEU A 11 -68.61 16.31 19.77
CA LEU A 11 -68.42 15.81 21.11
C LEU A 11 -68.29 14.28 21.10
N ARG A 12 -67.35 13.76 21.90
CA ARG A 12 -67.28 12.37 22.33
C ARG A 12 -68.55 11.99 23.08
N ALA A 13 -69.32 11.04 22.54
CA ALA A 13 -70.43 10.40 23.26
C ALA A 13 -69.87 9.24 24.09
N VAL A 14 -69.82 9.43 25.41
CA VAL A 14 -69.68 8.35 26.38
C VAL A 14 -71.10 7.82 26.64
N ILE A 15 -71.37 6.60 26.20
CA ILE A 15 -72.62 5.91 26.48
C ILE A 15 -72.52 5.30 27.88
N LEU A 16 -73.33 5.81 28.81
CA LEU A 16 -73.53 5.24 30.14
C LEU A 16 -74.86 4.48 30.11
N ILE A 17 -74.82 3.14 30.16
CA ILE A 17 -76.02 2.30 30.34
C ILE A 17 -76.22 2.11 31.84
N LEU A 18 -77.31 2.66 32.38
CA LEU A 18 -77.80 2.40 33.73
C LEU A 18 -78.81 1.24 33.68
N CYS A 19 -78.48 0.13 34.33
CA CYS A 19 -79.45 -0.88 34.76
C CYS A 19 -79.47 -0.91 36.29
N LEU A 20 -80.65 -0.75 36.90
CA LEU A 20 -80.91 -0.97 38.31
C LEU A 20 -81.82 -2.20 38.45
N GLY A 21 -81.34 -3.23 39.14
CA GLY A 21 -82.15 -4.40 39.48
C GLY A 21 -81.35 -5.56 40.07
N TRP A 22 -81.25 -5.61 41.40
CA TRP A 22 -80.96 -6.75 42.29
C TRP A 22 -79.58 -7.46 42.17
N ALA A 23 -79.03 -7.81 43.33
CA ALA A 23 -77.64 -8.19 43.55
C ALA A 23 -77.18 -9.47 42.84
N THR A 24 -76.29 -9.31 41.85
CA THR A 24 -75.25 -10.27 41.45
C THR A 24 -74.00 -9.45 41.13
N GLY A 25 -72.85 -9.74 41.75
CA GLY A 25 -71.60 -8.98 41.53
C GLY A 25 -71.21 -8.94 40.06
N ALA A 26 -71.36 -7.79 39.41
CA ALA A 26 -71.06 -7.63 37.99
C ALA A 26 -69.57 -7.26 37.82
N SER A 27 -68.83 -8.13 37.14
CA SER A 27 -67.48 -7.80 36.68
C SER A 27 -67.57 -6.92 35.42
N ALA A 28 -66.69 -5.92 35.29
CA ALA A 28 -66.66 -4.96 34.17
C ALA A 28 -65.27 -4.91 33.51
N ILE A 29 -65.21 -4.62 32.21
CA ILE A 29 -63.95 -4.45 31.46
C ILE A 29 -64.02 -3.18 30.62
N THR A 30 -62.95 -2.39 30.64
CA THR A 30 -62.78 -1.22 29.77
C THR A 30 -61.42 -1.27 29.07
N MET A 31 -61.31 -0.56 27.96
CA MET A 31 -60.06 -0.48 27.19
C MET A 31 -59.81 0.95 26.72
N GLN A 32 -58.54 1.34 26.75
CA GLN A 32 -58.05 2.59 26.21
C GLN A 32 -56.87 2.30 25.27
N VAL A 33 -57.00 2.72 24.01
CA VAL A 33 -55.92 2.70 23.01
C VAL A 33 -55.39 4.12 22.81
N THR A 34 -54.07 4.30 22.89
CA THR A 34 -53.41 5.61 22.72
C THR A 34 -52.14 5.46 21.87
N PRO A 35 -52.01 6.21 20.76
CA PRO A 35 -53.02 7.10 20.16
C PRO A 35 -54.16 6.31 19.46
N THR A 36 -55.27 6.98 19.12
CA THR A 36 -56.40 6.37 18.38
C THR A 36 -56.18 6.32 16.86
N THR A 37 -55.12 6.98 16.38
CA THR A 37 -54.59 6.94 15.02
C THR A 37 -53.08 7.05 15.12
N ALA A 38 -52.34 6.18 14.44
CA ALA A 38 -50.88 6.12 14.52
C ALA A 38 -50.26 5.97 13.13
N THR A 39 -48.98 6.30 12.96
CA THR A 39 -48.23 5.95 11.74
C THR A 39 -47.55 4.60 11.87
N ILE A 40 -47.16 3.99 10.75
CA ILE A 40 -46.32 2.79 10.77
C ILE A 40 -45.04 3.07 11.57
N GLY A 41 -44.65 2.11 12.41
CA GLY A 41 -43.49 2.27 13.31
C GLY A 41 -43.78 3.06 14.59
N GLU A 42 -44.94 3.70 14.73
CA GLU A 42 -45.34 4.37 15.98
C GLU A 42 -45.80 3.36 17.03
N THR A 43 -45.38 3.56 18.28
CA THR A 43 -45.76 2.68 19.39
C THR A 43 -47.19 2.97 19.85
N VAL A 44 -48.06 1.96 19.75
CA VAL A 44 -49.44 1.99 20.21
C VAL A 44 -49.51 1.38 21.60
N THR A 45 -50.03 2.12 22.57
CA THR A 45 -50.24 1.64 23.94
C THR A 45 -51.70 1.26 24.14
N VAL A 46 -51.95 0.03 24.59
CA VAL A 46 -53.27 -0.51 24.90
C VAL A 46 -53.33 -0.80 26.39
N THR A 47 -54.28 -0.18 27.10
CA THR A 47 -54.55 -0.47 28.51
C THR A 47 -55.94 -1.06 28.66
N VAL A 48 -56.00 -2.31 29.15
CA VAL A 48 -57.23 -3.00 29.52
C VAL A 48 -57.39 -2.97 31.03
N THR A 49 -58.54 -2.53 31.50
CA THR A 49 -58.87 -2.47 32.94
C THR A 49 -60.02 -3.42 33.23
N GLY A 50 -59.78 -4.43 34.06
CA GLY A 50 -60.81 -5.37 34.53
C GLY A 50 -61.15 -5.14 35.99
N GLN A 51 -62.43 -5.01 36.31
CA GLN A 51 -62.95 -4.97 37.67
C GLN A 51 -63.61 -6.31 37.98
N PHE A 52 -63.08 -7.04 38.96
CA PHE A 52 -63.53 -8.39 39.30
C PHE A 52 -64.20 -8.40 40.67
N THR A 53 -65.38 -9.01 40.73
CA THR A 53 -66.11 -9.28 41.98
C THR A 53 -66.28 -10.80 42.11
N PRO A 54 -65.43 -11.50 42.89
CA PRO A 54 -65.54 -12.95 43.04
C PRO A 54 -66.79 -13.30 43.87
N ASN A 55 -67.53 -14.34 43.47
CA ASN A 55 -68.73 -14.79 44.18
C ASN A 55 -68.64 -16.24 44.68
N VAL A 56 -67.46 -16.88 44.70
CA VAL A 56 -67.29 -18.25 45.22
C VAL A 56 -65.85 -18.53 45.71
N THR A 57 -65.74 -19.33 46.77
CA THR A 57 -64.52 -20.00 47.27
C THR A 57 -64.52 -21.42 46.68
N PRO A 58 -63.45 -22.01 46.08
CA PRO A 58 -61.98 -21.79 46.19
C PRO A 58 -61.41 -20.75 45.18
N PRO A 59 -60.08 -20.42 45.13
CA PRO A 59 -59.61 -19.24 44.39
C PRO A 59 -59.91 -19.32 42.89
N THR A 60 -60.58 -18.30 42.38
CA THR A 60 -60.88 -18.15 40.96
C THR A 60 -59.65 -17.59 40.26
N TYR A 61 -59.01 -18.35 39.36
CA TYR A 61 -57.96 -17.81 38.52
C TYR A 61 -58.55 -17.00 37.37
N GLY A 62 -58.05 -15.79 37.16
CA GLY A 62 -58.44 -14.94 36.04
C GLY A 62 -57.27 -14.51 35.17
N SER A 63 -57.55 -14.01 33.97
CA SER A 63 -56.55 -13.38 33.11
C SER A 63 -57.13 -12.20 32.35
N LEU A 64 -56.28 -11.22 32.03
CA LEU A 64 -56.56 -10.17 31.05
C LEU A 64 -55.76 -10.45 29.78
N ASN A 65 -56.43 -10.43 28.63
CA ASN A 65 -55.86 -10.82 27.35
C ASN A 65 -56.05 -9.68 26.34
N ILE A 66 -55.09 -9.47 25.45
CA ILE A 66 -55.12 -8.46 24.38
C ILE A 66 -54.68 -9.11 23.06
N THR A 67 -55.44 -8.90 21.99
CA THR A 67 -55.04 -9.16 20.60
C THR A 67 -55.07 -7.86 19.80
N PHE A 68 -54.08 -7.64 18.93
CA PHE A 68 -53.92 -6.36 18.22
C PHE A 68 -54.58 -6.32 16.82
N GLY A 69 -55.11 -7.44 16.35
CA GLY A 69 -55.90 -7.52 15.11
C GLY A 69 -55.09 -7.67 13.82
N ASP A 70 -53.78 -7.90 13.91
CA ASP A 70 -52.82 -8.08 12.81
C ASP A 70 -52.09 -9.44 12.86
N ASP A 71 -52.75 -10.46 13.43
CA ASP A 71 -52.22 -11.81 13.67
C ASP A 71 -50.99 -11.89 14.60
N SER A 72 -50.61 -10.79 15.25
CA SER A 72 -49.60 -10.80 16.31
C SER A 72 -50.03 -11.66 17.51
N PRO A 73 -49.07 -12.26 18.24
CA PRO A 73 -49.38 -13.09 19.40
C PRO A 73 -50.22 -12.35 20.44
N GLN A 74 -51.25 -13.02 20.94
CA GLN A 74 -52.01 -12.53 22.09
C GLN A 74 -51.09 -12.29 23.29
N GLN A 75 -51.23 -11.14 23.93
CA GLN A 75 -50.56 -10.89 25.21
C GLN A 75 -51.52 -11.13 26.37
N THR A 76 -51.01 -11.75 27.44
CA THR A 76 -51.82 -12.21 28.56
C THR A 76 -51.20 -11.80 29.89
N ARG A 77 -51.99 -11.23 30.79
CA ARG A 77 -51.66 -11.00 32.19
C ARG A 77 -52.47 -11.96 33.06
N GLY A 78 -51.79 -12.97 33.61
CA GLY A 78 -52.35 -13.95 34.54
C GLY A 78 -51.29 -14.94 35.04
N PRO A 79 -51.63 -15.84 35.97
CA PRO A 79 -52.92 -15.93 36.65
C PRO A 79 -53.13 -14.76 37.64
N LEU A 80 -54.33 -14.17 37.62
CA LEU A 80 -54.81 -13.19 38.59
C LEU A 80 -55.62 -13.94 39.66
N ASN A 81 -55.40 -13.63 40.94
CA ASN A 81 -56.08 -14.30 42.05
C ASN A 81 -56.82 -13.26 42.93
N PRO A 82 -58.01 -12.78 42.49
CA PRO A 82 -58.78 -11.82 43.25
C PRO A 82 -59.40 -12.45 44.50
N THR A 83 -58.99 -11.99 45.69
CA THR A 83 -59.56 -12.41 46.99
C THR A 83 -60.71 -11.52 47.46
N GLY A 84 -61.10 -10.51 46.67
CA GLY A 84 -62.20 -9.57 46.90
C GLY A 84 -62.41 -8.62 45.70
N PRO A 85 -63.34 -7.65 45.77
CA PRO A 85 -63.57 -6.67 44.70
C PRO A 85 -62.27 -5.92 44.36
N THR A 86 -61.67 -6.19 43.19
CA THR A 86 -60.34 -5.69 42.84
C THR A 86 -60.28 -5.25 41.38
N THR A 87 -59.58 -4.15 41.13
CA THR A 87 -59.30 -3.64 39.77
C THR A 87 -57.90 -4.06 39.32
N TYR A 88 -57.77 -4.61 38.12
CA TYR A 88 -56.50 -4.95 37.50
C TYR A 88 -56.34 -4.20 36.17
N ASN A 89 -55.17 -3.57 35.99
CA ASN A 89 -54.79 -2.93 34.72
C ASN A 89 -53.77 -3.79 33.98
N PHE A 90 -53.94 -3.99 32.69
CA PHE A 90 -52.96 -4.61 31.83
C PHE A 90 -52.62 -3.66 30.69
N THR A 91 -51.38 -3.17 30.68
CA THR A 91 -50.87 -2.30 29.63
C THR A 91 -49.93 -3.10 28.75
N ALA A 92 -50.18 -3.07 27.44
CA ALA A 92 -49.35 -3.67 26.42
C ALA A 92 -49.02 -2.62 25.34
N THR A 93 -47.85 -2.76 24.72
CA THR A 93 -47.42 -1.92 23.59
C THR A 93 -47.30 -2.76 22.33
N HIS A 94 -47.64 -2.19 21.18
CA HIS A 94 -47.51 -2.83 19.88
C HIS A 94 -47.09 -1.83 18.80
N VAL A 95 -46.39 -2.31 17.78
CA VAL A 95 -45.96 -1.50 16.63
C VAL A 95 -46.45 -2.19 15.36
N TYR A 96 -47.29 -1.49 14.60
CA TYR A 96 -47.80 -1.99 13.34
C TYR A 96 -46.82 -1.72 12.21
N THR A 97 -46.60 -2.72 11.35
CA THR A 97 -45.69 -2.66 10.20
C THR A 97 -46.42 -2.40 8.88
N THR A 98 -47.75 -2.48 8.88
CA THR A 98 -48.60 -2.25 7.70
C THR A 98 -49.65 -1.19 8.00
N SER A 99 -50.04 -0.41 6.98
CA SER A 99 -51.14 0.54 7.11
C SER A 99 -52.47 -0.19 7.01
N GLY A 100 -53.43 0.16 7.86
CA GLY A 100 -54.70 -0.55 7.93
C GLY A 100 -55.60 -0.04 9.02
N THR A 101 -56.80 -0.60 9.12
CA THR A 101 -57.65 -0.42 10.30
C THR A 101 -57.71 -1.75 11.03
N TYR A 102 -57.22 -1.78 12.26
CA TYR A 102 -57.15 -2.99 13.08
C TYR A 102 -58.15 -2.91 14.21
N THR A 103 -58.73 -4.07 14.57
CA THR A 103 -59.64 -4.17 15.72
C THR A 103 -58.88 -4.79 16.88
N ILE A 104 -58.49 -3.97 17.84
CA ILE A 104 -57.88 -4.43 19.09
C ILE A 104 -58.99 -4.98 19.97
N THR A 105 -58.79 -6.17 20.52
CA THR A 105 -59.78 -6.82 21.41
C THR A 105 -59.12 -7.19 22.72
N GLY A 106 -59.68 -6.66 23.81
CA GLY A 106 -59.34 -7.02 25.18
C GLY A 106 -60.41 -7.90 25.80
N TRP A 107 -60.03 -8.93 26.56
CA TRP A 107 -61.02 -9.72 27.30
C TRP A 107 -60.49 -10.30 28.60
N ALA A 108 -61.41 -10.51 29.54
CA ALA A 108 -61.14 -11.15 30.80
C ALA A 108 -61.65 -12.60 30.79
N VAL A 109 -60.85 -13.52 31.34
CA VAL A 109 -61.27 -14.90 31.67
C VAL A 109 -61.39 -15.00 33.19
N ILE A 110 -62.46 -15.63 33.70
CA ILE A 110 -62.74 -15.77 35.13
C ILE A 110 -63.13 -17.24 35.39
N GLY A 111 -62.30 -17.98 36.14
CA GLY A 111 -62.57 -19.35 36.61
C GLY A 111 -61.94 -20.48 35.78
N ASP A 112 -61.97 -21.70 36.34
CA ASP A 112 -61.44 -22.92 35.71
C ASP A 112 -62.41 -23.42 34.61
N ASN A 113 -62.19 -22.94 33.39
CA ASN A 113 -62.75 -23.40 32.12
C ASN A 113 -64.29 -23.32 31.88
N ALA A 114 -64.63 -22.45 30.91
CA ALA A 114 -65.61 -22.65 29.82
C ALA A 114 -67.12 -22.41 29.98
N VAL A 115 -67.68 -21.99 31.13
CA VAL A 115 -69.16 -21.86 31.25
C VAL A 115 -69.70 -20.42 31.13
N THR A 116 -68.88 -19.37 31.25
CA THR A 116 -69.31 -17.97 31.07
C THR A 116 -68.63 -17.33 29.87
N PRO A 117 -69.35 -16.63 28.96
CA PRO A 117 -68.72 -15.91 27.86
C PRO A 117 -67.71 -14.90 28.44
N PRO A 118 -66.46 -14.85 27.96
CA PRO A 118 -65.50 -13.86 28.43
C PRO A 118 -66.06 -12.46 28.16
N LEU A 119 -65.93 -11.55 29.12
CA LEU A 119 -66.31 -10.16 28.93
C LEU A 119 -65.30 -9.53 27.96
N ARG A 120 -65.76 -9.10 26.78
CA ARG A 120 -64.92 -8.55 25.71
C ARG A 120 -65.17 -7.07 25.52
N VAL A 121 -64.12 -6.33 25.19
CA VAL A 121 -64.17 -4.94 24.72
C VAL A 121 -63.28 -4.82 23.49
N SER A 122 -63.76 -4.11 22.47
CA SER A 122 -63.01 -3.89 21.24
C SER A 122 -62.95 -2.40 20.89
N GLN A 123 -61.86 -1.98 20.29
CA GLN A 123 -61.64 -0.62 19.80
C GLN A 123 -60.85 -0.70 18.50
N THR A 124 -61.23 0.10 17.51
CA THR A 124 -60.49 0.20 16.25
C THR A 124 -59.36 1.23 16.36
N ILE A 125 -58.25 0.93 15.69
CA ILE A 125 -57.16 1.86 15.44
C ILE A 125 -56.88 1.93 13.95
N THR A 126 -56.64 3.14 13.43
CA THR A 126 -56.20 3.35 12.05
C THR A 126 -54.71 3.63 12.04
N ILE A 127 -53.97 2.82 11.28
CA ILE A 127 -52.54 2.97 11.01
C ILE A 127 -52.37 3.56 9.62
N THR A 128 -51.78 4.74 9.56
CA THR A 128 -51.51 5.48 8.32
C THR A 128 -50.08 5.25 7.84
N ASP A 129 -49.88 5.27 6.53
CA ASP A 129 -48.55 5.16 5.92
C ASP A 129 -47.84 6.52 5.86
N THR A 130 -46.50 6.47 5.76
CA THR A 130 -45.60 7.63 5.66
C THR A 130 -44.51 7.35 4.64
N VAL A 131 -43.74 8.38 4.29
CA VAL A 131 -42.52 8.27 3.47
C VAL A 131 -41.32 8.82 4.24
N ASP A 132 -40.11 8.57 3.76
CA ASP A 132 -38.92 9.21 4.31
C ASP A 132 -39.03 10.75 4.23
N SER A 133 -38.72 11.41 5.34
CA SER A 133 -38.73 12.86 5.43
C SER A 133 -37.47 13.52 4.85
N ALA A 134 -36.39 12.76 4.70
CA ALA A 134 -35.10 13.22 4.22
C ALA A 134 -34.98 13.07 2.68
N LEU A 135 -35.46 14.06 1.95
CA LEU A 135 -35.33 14.06 0.48
C LEU A 135 -33.93 14.55 0.04
N PRO A 136 -33.34 13.97 -1.02
CA PRO A 136 -32.09 14.45 -1.59
C PRO A 136 -32.15 15.93 -1.96
N ARG A 137 -31.01 16.62 -1.84
CA ARG A 137 -30.87 18.01 -2.29
C ARG A 137 -30.83 18.08 -3.81
N GLY A 138 -31.45 19.10 -4.40
CA GLY A 138 -31.32 19.41 -5.83
C GLY A 138 -30.31 20.50 -6.09
N GLU A 139 -29.90 20.70 -7.35
CA GLU A 139 -29.06 21.83 -7.78
C GLU A 139 -29.73 22.52 -8.97
N VAL A 140 -29.75 23.86 -8.97
CA VAL A 140 -30.35 24.63 -10.08
C VAL A 140 -29.71 24.22 -11.42
N GLY A 141 -30.56 23.80 -12.36
CA GLY A 141 -30.12 23.42 -13.71
C GLY A 141 -29.65 21.97 -13.86
N ILE A 142 -29.63 21.18 -12.78
CA ILE A 142 -29.29 19.75 -12.80
C ILE A 142 -30.57 18.92 -12.69
N GLU A 143 -30.68 17.83 -13.43
CA GLU A 143 -31.82 16.93 -13.35
C GLU A 143 -31.98 16.35 -11.94
N TYR A 144 -33.21 16.41 -11.43
CA TYR A 144 -33.61 15.82 -10.16
C TYR A 144 -34.54 14.66 -10.46
N ASP A 145 -34.19 13.48 -9.96
CA ASP A 145 -34.99 12.26 -10.12
C ASP A 145 -35.00 11.48 -8.80
N HIS A 146 -36.13 11.47 -8.10
CA HIS A 146 -36.26 10.79 -6.82
C HIS A 146 -37.65 10.19 -6.62
N ARG A 147 -37.69 8.92 -6.23
CA ARG A 147 -38.94 8.20 -5.95
C ARG A 147 -39.22 8.15 -4.45
N LEU A 148 -40.40 8.63 -4.06
CA LEU A 148 -40.89 8.47 -2.70
C LEU A 148 -41.13 7.00 -2.37
N GLN A 149 -40.52 6.53 -1.29
CA GLN A 149 -40.68 5.17 -0.79
C GLN A 149 -41.61 5.16 0.43
N SER A 150 -42.64 4.32 0.36
CA SER A 150 -43.55 4.07 1.48
C SER A 150 -42.85 3.20 2.53
N LEU A 151 -43.03 3.52 3.81
CA LEU A 151 -42.48 2.72 4.91
C LEU A 151 -43.14 1.34 5.03
N SER A 152 -44.37 1.17 4.54
CA SER A 152 -45.04 -0.14 4.47
C SER A 152 -44.58 -1.02 3.30
N GLY A 153 -43.83 -0.45 2.35
CA GLY A 153 -43.53 -1.08 1.07
C GLY A 153 -44.73 -1.17 0.10
N ALA A 154 -45.90 -0.64 0.48
CA ALA A 154 -47.09 -0.69 -0.35
C ALA A 154 -47.04 0.33 -1.51
N ARG A 155 -47.76 0.01 -2.59
CA ARG A 155 -47.98 0.94 -3.69
C ARG A 155 -49.07 1.93 -3.32
N ASN A 156 -48.65 3.15 -2.96
CA ASN A 156 -49.55 4.25 -2.63
C ASN A 156 -49.69 5.24 -3.79
N ARG A 157 -50.73 6.07 -3.71
CA ARG A 157 -50.91 7.23 -4.59
C ARG A 157 -50.57 8.51 -3.85
N TYR A 158 -49.84 9.39 -4.52
CA TYR A 158 -49.29 10.60 -3.93
C TYR A 158 -49.81 11.86 -4.62
N ARG A 159 -50.05 12.91 -3.83
CA ARG A 159 -50.42 14.23 -4.36
C ARG A 159 -49.97 15.34 -3.42
N VAL A 160 -49.48 16.45 -3.97
CA VAL A 160 -49.24 17.66 -3.18
C VAL A 160 -50.58 18.36 -2.87
N THR A 161 -50.86 18.60 -1.60
CA THR A 161 -52.09 19.24 -1.12
C THR A 161 -51.87 20.62 -0.50
N GLY A 162 -50.63 20.96 -0.15
CA GLY A 162 -50.22 22.25 0.39
C GLY A 162 -48.77 22.58 0.06
N GLY A 163 -48.39 23.85 0.11
CA GLY A 163 -47.06 24.31 -0.28
C GLY A 163 -46.77 24.11 -1.77
N ARG A 164 -45.48 24.06 -2.14
CA ARG A 164 -45.05 23.90 -3.55
C ARG A 164 -43.73 23.14 -3.63
N LEU A 165 -43.61 22.30 -4.66
CA LEU A 165 -42.31 21.75 -5.07
C LEU A 165 -41.39 22.87 -5.58
N PRO A 166 -40.06 22.65 -5.62
CA PRO A 166 -39.17 23.56 -6.31
C PRO A 166 -39.64 23.83 -7.74
N PRO A 167 -39.63 25.09 -8.21
CA PRO A 167 -39.98 25.42 -9.59
C PRO A 167 -39.18 24.57 -10.58
N GLY A 168 -39.86 23.93 -11.53
CA GLY A 168 -39.26 23.00 -12.50
C GLY A 168 -39.37 21.53 -12.13
N LEU A 169 -39.74 21.19 -10.89
CA LEU A 169 -40.03 19.81 -10.47
C LEU A 169 -41.54 19.50 -10.49
N LYS A 170 -41.87 18.24 -10.74
CA LYS A 170 -43.24 17.71 -10.73
C LYS A 170 -43.29 16.39 -9.95
N LEU A 171 -44.40 16.13 -9.27
CA LEU A 171 -44.68 14.85 -8.62
C LEU A 171 -45.69 14.06 -9.45
N ALA A 172 -45.31 12.84 -9.84
CA ALA A 172 -46.20 11.85 -10.44
C ALA A 172 -47.02 11.12 -9.36
N GLN A 173 -48.17 10.56 -9.77
CA GLN A 173 -49.11 9.91 -8.85
C GLN A 173 -48.52 8.66 -8.16
N ASP A 174 -47.50 8.05 -8.75
CA ASP A 174 -46.80 6.86 -8.23
C ASP A 174 -45.60 7.19 -7.31
N GLY A 175 -45.40 8.48 -7.01
CA GLY A 175 -44.40 8.96 -6.07
C GLY A 175 -43.10 9.45 -6.70
N GLN A 176 -42.97 9.42 -8.03
CA GLN A 176 -41.77 9.94 -8.71
C GLN A 176 -41.75 11.47 -8.73
N ILE A 177 -40.67 12.08 -8.24
CA ILE A 177 -40.39 13.52 -8.34
C ILE A 177 -39.31 13.72 -9.38
N THR A 178 -39.65 14.34 -10.51
CA THR A 178 -38.74 14.57 -11.63
C THR A 178 -38.76 16.01 -12.14
N GLY A 179 -37.65 16.43 -12.76
CA GLY A 179 -37.53 17.69 -13.47
C GLY A 179 -36.19 18.38 -13.25
N VAL A 180 -36.05 19.61 -13.76
CA VAL A 180 -34.85 20.43 -13.56
C VAL A 180 -35.24 21.64 -12.72
N PRO A 181 -34.76 21.78 -11.47
CA PRO A 181 -35.15 22.88 -10.62
C PRO A 181 -34.52 24.18 -11.13
N THR A 182 -35.28 25.27 -11.14
CA THR A 182 -34.86 26.56 -11.73
C THR A 182 -34.57 27.64 -10.69
N GLN A 183 -34.85 27.38 -9.41
CA GLN A 183 -34.66 28.36 -8.33
C GLN A 183 -34.06 27.69 -7.10
N LYS A 184 -33.01 28.31 -6.54
CA LYS A 184 -32.40 27.91 -5.26
C LYS A 184 -33.34 28.21 -4.08
N GLY A 185 -33.23 27.41 -3.03
CA GLY A 185 -33.98 27.61 -1.78
C GLY A 185 -34.55 26.32 -1.22
N THR A 186 -35.14 26.40 -0.03
CA THR A 186 -35.84 25.28 0.59
C THR A 186 -37.34 25.40 0.33
N PHE A 187 -37.90 24.40 -0.35
CA PHE A 187 -39.30 24.37 -0.74
C PHE A 187 -40.04 23.32 0.08
N THR A 188 -40.90 23.80 0.97
CA THR A 188 -41.74 22.95 1.82
C THR A 188 -43.08 22.67 1.13
N PHE A 189 -43.51 21.41 1.15
CA PHE A 189 -44.79 20.98 0.62
C PHE A 189 -45.44 19.91 1.50
N THR A 190 -46.77 19.84 1.46
CA THR A 190 -47.56 18.83 2.16
C THR A 190 -47.94 17.74 1.17
N LEU A 191 -47.39 16.55 1.39
CA LEU A 191 -47.69 15.34 0.65
C LEU A 191 -48.93 14.68 1.25
N GLN A 192 -49.91 14.36 0.41
CA GLN A 192 -50.97 13.42 0.75
C GLN A 192 -50.59 12.03 0.23
N ILE A 193 -50.69 11.04 1.11
CA ILE A 193 -50.48 9.63 0.83
C ILE A 193 -51.85 8.96 0.90
N LEU A 194 -52.23 8.25 -0.16
CA LEU A 194 -53.49 7.52 -0.24
C LEU A 194 -53.19 6.04 -0.53
N THR A 195 -53.53 5.18 0.42
CA THR A 195 -53.33 3.73 0.29
C THR A 195 -54.38 3.10 -0.61
N ALA A 196 -54.15 1.85 -1.02
CA ALA A 196 -55.12 1.07 -1.81
C ALA A 196 -56.45 0.86 -1.07
N GLN A 197 -56.41 0.82 0.27
CA GLN A 197 -57.55 0.66 1.16
C GLN A 197 -58.34 1.97 1.38
N GLY A 198 -57.94 3.07 0.73
CA GLY A 198 -58.60 4.37 0.85
C GLY A 198 -58.25 5.16 2.11
N ILE A 199 -57.25 4.72 2.87
CA ILE A 199 -56.75 5.43 4.05
C ILE A 199 -55.85 6.58 3.57
N SER A 200 -56.10 7.79 4.04
CA SER A 200 -55.33 8.97 3.67
C SER A 200 -54.55 9.53 4.86
N ALA A 201 -53.29 9.88 4.61
CA ALA A 201 -52.40 10.55 5.54
C ALA A 201 -51.82 11.81 4.88
N THR A 202 -51.37 12.76 5.69
CA THR A 202 -50.59 13.91 5.22
C THR A 202 -49.26 14.01 5.95
N GLN A 203 -48.21 14.37 5.22
CA GLN A 203 -46.86 14.55 5.74
C GLN A 203 -46.23 15.81 5.14
N GLN A 204 -45.55 16.61 5.96
CA GLN A 204 -44.81 17.76 5.47
C GLN A 204 -43.39 17.34 5.09
N LEU A 205 -42.97 17.70 3.88
CA LEU A 205 -41.65 17.41 3.32
C LEU A 205 -40.99 18.70 2.83
N ALA A 206 -39.67 18.66 2.64
CA ALA A 206 -38.91 19.76 2.07
C ALA A 206 -37.84 19.25 1.09
N ILE A 207 -37.70 19.92 -0.04
CA ILE A 207 -36.54 19.76 -0.94
C ILE A 207 -35.73 21.05 -0.85
N THR A 208 -34.44 20.91 -0.57
CA THR A 208 -33.50 22.04 -0.65
C THR A 208 -32.78 22.01 -1.99
N VAL A 209 -32.87 23.11 -2.74
CA VAL A 209 -32.18 23.31 -4.01
C VAL A 209 -31.01 24.26 -3.81
N ASP A 210 -29.80 23.78 -4.08
CA ASP A 210 -28.56 24.54 -4.06
C ASP A 210 -28.42 25.45 -5.29
N PRO A 211 -27.74 26.61 -5.17
CA PRO A 211 -27.37 27.41 -6.33
C PRO A 211 -26.50 26.61 -7.30
N GLY A 212 -26.73 26.80 -8.60
CA GLY A 212 -25.93 26.16 -9.65
C GLY A 212 -24.45 26.55 -9.59
N ARG A 213 -23.60 25.67 -10.11
CA ARG A 213 -22.15 25.84 -10.25
C ARG A 213 -21.77 26.52 -11.57
N LEU A 214 -20.85 27.47 -11.50
CA LEU A 214 -20.14 27.97 -12.67
C LEU A 214 -19.14 26.93 -13.18
N LEU A 215 -19.26 26.56 -14.45
CA LEU A 215 -18.26 25.75 -15.16
C LEU A 215 -17.44 26.65 -16.09
N ILE A 216 -16.12 26.69 -15.86
CA ILE A 216 -15.18 27.54 -16.59
C ILE A 216 -14.18 26.65 -17.31
N GLU A 217 -14.23 26.65 -18.64
CA GLU A 217 -13.18 26.09 -19.49
C GLU A 217 -12.07 27.10 -19.70
N THR A 218 -10.83 26.63 -19.77
CA THR A 218 -9.66 27.49 -19.92
C THR A 218 -8.84 27.04 -21.13
N ALA A 219 -8.48 28.00 -21.99
CA ALA A 219 -7.63 27.75 -23.16
C ALA A 219 -6.49 28.79 -23.23
N PRO A 220 -5.25 28.38 -23.60
CA PRO A 220 -4.81 27.00 -23.85
C PRO A 220 -4.69 26.19 -22.54
N GLU A 221 -4.67 24.86 -22.64
CA GLU A 221 -4.44 23.96 -21.48
C GLU A 221 -3.04 24.11 -20.86
N MET A 222 -2.09 24.63 -21.64
CA MET A 222 -0.73 24.91 -21.21
C MET A 222 -0.26 26.28 -21.71
N LEU A 223 0.13 27.15 -20.78
CA LEU A 223 0.88 28.37 -21.04
C LEU A 223 2.38 28.09 -20.99
N ASN A 224 3.11 28.70 -21.91
CA ASN A 224 4.56 28.63 -22.00
C ASN A 224 5.15 30.02 -21.74
N LEU A 225 5.32 30.40 -20.47
CA LEU A 225 5.74 31.75 -20.10
C LEU A 225 7.27 31.85 -20.03
N THR A 226 7.84 32.81 -20.77
CA THR A 226 9.29 33.00 -20.82
C THR A 226 9.79 33.98 -19.75
N VAL A 227 10.82 33.56 -19.02
CA VAL A 227 11.51 34.30 -17.95
C VAL A 227 12.31 35.47 -18.52
N GLY A 228 12.16 36.67 -17.91
CA GLY A 228 13.03 37.82 -18.21
C GLY A 228 12.58 38.73 -19.37
N GLY A 229 11.29 38.70 -19.75
CA GLY A 229 10.74 39.62 -20.77
C GLY A 229 10.05 38.95 -21.96
N GLY A 230 9.57 37.71 -21.81
CA GLY A 230 8.76 37.05 -22.83
C GLY A 230 7.48 37.81 -23.18
N ALA A 231 7.02 37.66 -24.42
CA ALA A 231 5.72 38.18 -24.84
C ALA A 231 4.60 37.62 -23.93
N PRO A 232 3.68 38.47 -23.44
CA PRO A 232 2.51 38.02 -22.68
C PRO A 232 1.74 36.94 -23.45
N GLN A 233 1.32 35.87 -22.78
CA GLN A 233 0.50 34.83 -23.41
C GLN A 233 -0.96 34.98 -23.04
N ARG A 234 -1.82 34.85 -24.04
CA ARG A 234 -3.27 34.99 -23.86
C ARG A 234 -3.86 33.73 -23.24
N VAL A 235 -4.59 33.90 -22.14
CA VAL A 235 -5.47 32.90 -21.54
C VAL A 235 -6.90 33.34 -21.78
N THR A 236 -7.79 32.40 -22.12
CA THR A 236 -9.23 32.65 -22.26
C THR A 236 -10.00 31.72 -21.34
N PHE A 237 -10.89 32.30 -20.54
CA PHE A 237 -11.81 31.62 -19.65
C PHE A 237 -13.21 31.69 -20.27
N THR A 238 -13.79 30.54 -20.60
CA THR A 238 -15.09 30.42 -21.26
C THR A 238 -16.08 29.76 -20.32
N VAL A 239 -17.26 30.36 -20.19
CA VAL A 239 -18.37 29.78 -19.42
C VAL A 239 -19.13 28.84 -20.35
N VAL A 240 -19.09 27.53 -20.05
CA VAL A 240 -19.69 26.50 -20.91
C VAL A 240 -21.12 26.12 -20.56
N GLN A 241 -21.56 26.45 -19.34
CA GLN A 241 -22.94 26.24 -18.92
C GLN A 241 -23.42 27.45 -18.11
N PRO A 242 -24.28 28.32 -18.66
CA PRO A 242 -25.10 29.20 -17.85
C PRO A 242 -26.48 28.55 -17.71
N THR A 243 -26.67 27.67 -16.73
CA THR A 243 -28.02 27.22 -16.35
C THR A 243 -28.72 28.26 -15.47
N VAL A 244 -28.53 29.55 -15.77
CA VAL A 244 -29.17 30.65 -15.03
C VAL A 244 -29.99 31.50 -15.99
N PRO A 245 -31.31 31.61 -15.77
CA PRO A 245 -32.17 32.43 -16.60
C PRO A 245 -32.20 33.88 -16.10
N LEU A 246 -31.10 34.65 -16.23
CA LEU A 246 -31.07 36.12 -16.06
C LEU A 246 -29.71 36.67 -16.59
N PRO A 247 -29.60 37.95 -17.03
CA PRO A 247 -28.30 38.58 -17.27
C PRO A 247 -27.54 38.73 -15.94
N GLU A 248 -26.60 37.83 -15.69
CA GLU A 248 -25.69 37.88 -14.54
C GLU A 248 -24.27 38.24 -14.99
N THR A 249 -23.54 38.95 -14.12
CA THR A 249 -22.14 39.32 -14.33
C THR A 249 -21.28 38.56 -13.34
N ILE A 250 -20.37 37.72 -13.85
CA ILE A 250 -19.37 37.03 -13.01
C ILE A 250 -18.07 37.81 -12.98
N ARG A 251 -17.39 37.79 -11.83
CA ARG A 251 -16.18 38.58 -11.57
C ARG A 251 -15.08 37.72 -10.98
N SER A 252 -13.87 37.93 -11.46
CA SER A 252 -12.63 37.42 -10.89
C SER A 252 -11.74 38.60 -10.55
N THR A 253 -11.38 38.75 -9.27
CA THR A 253 -10.62 39.93 -8.79
C THR A 253 -9.14 39.86 -9.11
N ARG A 254 -8.58 38.64 -9.20
CA ARG A 254 -7.18 38.37 -9.51
C ARG A 254 -6.99 36.97 -10.07
N GLY A 255 -5.93 36.77 -10.83
CA GLY A 255 -5.36 35.44 -11.10
C GLY A 255 -4.35 35.04 -10.04
N GLU A 256 -4.21 33.74 -9.83
CA GLU A 256 -3.29 33.15 -8.85
C GLU A 256 -2.37 32.14 -9.53
N PHE A 257 -1.07 32.28 -9.27
CA PHE A 257 -0.08 31.26 -9.56
C PHE A 257 0.02 30.33 -8.36
N VAL A 258 -0.16 29.04 -8.58
CA VAL A 258 -0.28 28.03 -7.54
C VAL A 258 0.77 26.95 -7.74
N LEU A 259 1.45 26.59 -6.65
CA LEU A 259 2.41 25.52 -6.59
C LEU A 259 2.13 24.67 -5.35
N ALA A 260 1.93 23.36 -5.53
CA ALA A 260 1.60 22.42 -4.45
C ALA A 260 0.44 22.91 -3.55
N GLY A 261 -0.62 23.45 -4.17
CA GLY A 261 -1.79 23.98 -3.45
C GLY A 261 -1.61 25.36 -2.81
N ARG A 262 -0.39 25.92 -2.79
CA ARG A 262 -0.09 27.25 -2.23
C ARG A 262 -0.01 28.31 -3.32
N VAL A 263 -0.61 29.47 -3.06
CA VAL A 263 -0.48 30.65 -3.92
C VAL A 263 0.93 31.23 -3.77
N ILE A 264 1.69 31.29 -4.87
CA ILE A 264 3.06 31.80 -4.93
C ILE A 264 3.17 33.16 -5.62
N GLY A 265 2.08 33.64 -6.21
CA GLY A 265 1.93 35.03 -6.66
C GLY A 265 0.59 35.27 -7.33
N THR A 266 0.33 36.54 -7.66
CA THR A 266 -0.98 36.97 -8.15
C THR A 266 -0.86 37.91 -9.34
N TYR A 267 -1.86 37.88 -10.21
CA TYR A 267 -2.04 38.81 -11.31
C TYR A 267 -3.30 39.65 -11.05
N ASN A 268 -3.12 40.91 -10.62
CA ASN A 268 -4.17 41.72 -9.99
C ASN A 268 -5.06 42.50 -10.97
N ALA A 269 -5.20 42.06 -12.22
CA ALA A 269 -6.15 42.64 -13.16
C ALA A 269 -7.54 42.01 -12.94
N PRO A 270 -8.61 42.78 -12.64
CA PRO A 270 -9.94 42.19 -12.53
C PRO A 270 -10.45 41.76 -13.90
N LEU A 271 -11.12 40.60 -13.97
CA LEU A 271 -11.86 40.14 -15.14
C LEU A 271 -13.36 40.09 -14.82
N THR A 272 -14.15 40.47 -15.81
CA THR A 272 -15.61 40.48 -15.74
C THR A 272 -16.17 39.81 -16.99
N VAL A 273 -17.12 38.89 -16.82
CA VAL A 273 -17.83 38.23 -17.94
C VAL A 273 -19.32 38.45 -17.75
N ASN A 274 -19.99 38.94 -18.80
CA ASN A 274 -21.43 39.10 -18.84
C ASN A 274 -22.06 37.84 -19.47
N LEU A 275 -22.96 37.18 -18.75
CA LEU A 275 -23.60 35.92 -19.17
C LEU A 275 -24.76 36.12 -20.15
N ASN A 276 -24.73 37.17 -20.98
CA ASN A 276 -25.78 37.51 -21.94
C ASN A 276 -25.43 37.18 -23.41
N SER A 277 -24.23 36.64 -23.66
CA SER A 277 -23.77 36.21 -24.99
C SER A 277 -23.88 34.69 -25.16
N SER A 278 -23.84 34.21 -26.41
CA SER A 278 -23.94 32.76 -26.72
C SER A 278 -22.74 31.93 -26.25
N ARG A 279 -21.58 32.57 -26.02
CA ARG A 279 -20.36 31.99 -25.44
C ARG A 279 -19.63 33.02 -24.57
N PRO A 280 -20.06 33.24 -23.33
CA PRO A 280 -19.46 34.23 -22.44
C PRO A 280 -18.01 33.86 -22.13
N SER A 281 -17.08 34.76 -22.40
CA SER A 281 -15.66 34.55 -22.08
C SER A 281 -14.97 35.84 -21.70
N ALA A 282 -13.87 35.71 -20.97
CA ALA A 282 -12.90 36.79 -20.76
C ALA A 282 -11.51 36.25 -21.06
N SER A 283 -10.68 37.09 -21.67
CA SER A 283 -9.27 36.80 -21.86
C SER A 283 -8.40 37.79 -21.10
N GLU A 284 -7.20 37.34 -20.78
CA GLU A 284 -6.13 38.21 -20.30
C GLU A 284 -4.80 37.75 -20.87
N SER A 285 -3.81 38.65 -20.85
CA SER A 285 -2.46 38.37 -21.28
C SER A 285 -1.55 38.24 -20.06
N VAL A 286 -1.19 37.01 -19.72
CA VAL A 286 -0.45 36.68 -18.52
C VAL A 286 1.05 36.77 -18.79
N THR A 287 1.76 37.43 -17.87
CA THR A 287 3.23 37.42 -17.77
C THR A 287 3.63 36.80 -16.43
N ILE A 288 4.85 36.28 -16.35
CA ILE A 288 5.36 35.68 -15.11
C ILE A 288 5.94 36.76 -14.16
N PRO A 289 5.40 36.94 -12.94
CA PRO A 289 6.00 37.83 -11.96
C PRO A 289 7.34 37.28 -11.44
N GLN A 290 8.28 38.17 -11.11
CA GLN A 290 9.60 37.79 -10.57
C GLN A 290 9.50 37.02 -9.25
N SER A 291 8.50 37.32 -8.41
CA SER A 291 8.26 36.60 -7.15
C SER A 291 7.82 35.15 -7.36
N VAL A 292 6.97 34.90 -8.37
CA VAL A 292 6.52 33.55 -8.75
C VAL A 292 7.70 32.75 -9.28
N LEU A 293 8.54 33.39 -10.09
CA LEU A 293 9.77 32.81 -10.59
C LEU A 293 10.69 32.36 -9.45
N GLN A 294 10.96 33.25 -8.49
CA GLN A 294 11.80 32.94 -7.33
C GLN A 294 11.21 31.79 -6.49
N ALA A 295 9.89 31.78 -6.29
CA ALA A 295 9.23 30.72 -5.54
C ALA A 295 9.34 29.36 -6.26
N ALA A 296 9.20 29.33 -7.58
CA ALA A 296 9.35 28.12 -8.38
C ALA A 296 10.82 27.64 -8.45
N GLN A 297 11.81 28.55 -8.41
CA GLN A 297 13.23 28.21 -8.25
C GLN A 297 13.51 27.52 -6.92
N ASN A 298 13.04 28.12 -5.82
CA ASN A 298 13.25 27.58 -4.48
C ASN A 298 12.63 26.19 -4.32
N ALA A 299 11.58 25.89 -5.10
CA ALA A 299 10.92 24.60 -5.13
C ALA A 299 11.46 23.63 -6.20
N GLY A 300 12.48 24.03 -6.98
CA GLY A 300 13.11 23.18 -7.98
C GLY A 300 12.17 22.72 -9.11
N THR A 301 11.22 23.56 -9.54
CA THR A 301 10.24 23.22 -10.57
C THR A 301 10.07 24.30 -11.64
N ASN A 302 9.73 23.87 -12.85
CA ASN A 302 9.31 24.74 -13.96
C ASN A 302 7.81 24.61 -14.28
N ARG A 303 7.08 23.77 -13.54
CA ARG A 303 5.64 23.54 -13.71
C ARG A 303 4.87 24.11 -12.53
N ILE A 304 3.96 25.03 -12.82
CA ILE A 304 3.03 25.63 -11.85
C ILE A 304 1.63 25.68 -12.48
N MET A 305 0.62 26.02 -11.67
CA MET A 305 -0.73 26.26 -12.16
C MET A 305 -1.03 27.74 -12.18
N TYR A 306 -1.77 28.20 -13.18
CA TYR A 306 -2.41 29.52 -13.16
C TYR A 306 -3.92 29.32 -13.12
N ARG A 307 -4.57 29.95 -12.14
CA ARG A 307 -6.01 29.83 -11.96
C ARG A 307 -6.69 31.16 -11.72
N ARG A 308 -7.98 31.20 -12.06
CA ARG A 308 -8.90 32.26 -11.66
C ARG A 308 -10.15 31.65 -11.03
N THR A 309 -10.53 32.23 -9.90
CA THR A 309 -11.85 31.99 -9.31
C THR A 309 -12.80 33.10 -9.77
N PHE A 310 -13.92 32.69 -10.37
CA PHE A 310 -15.01 33.55 -10.78
C PHE A 310 -16.15 33.40 -9.79
N SER A 311 -16.63 34.53 -9.28
CA SER A 311 -17.73 34.62 -8.33
C SER A 311 -18.92 35.33 -8.96
N ALA A 312 -20.12 34.98 -8.50
CA ALA A 312 -21.37 35.60 -8.90
C ALA A 312 -22.24 35.83 -7.66
N GLN A 313 -23.28 36.66 -7.78
CA GLN A 313 -24.18 36.90 -6.65
C GLN A 313 -25.11 35.70 -6.41
N ASN A 314 -25.49 34.99 -7.47
CA ASN A 314 -26.51 33.94 -7.40
C ASN A 314 -25.99 32.53 -7.68
N LEU A 315 -24.70 32.38 -8.01
CA LEU A 315 -24.07 31.11 -8.33
C LEU A 315 -22.93 30.77 -7.38
N ARG A 316 -22.65 29.46 -7.28
CA ARG A 316 -21.41 28.99 -6.67
C ARG A 316 -20.23 29.36 -7.57
N SER A 317 -19.11 29.71 -6.96
CA SER A 317 -17.91 30.13 -7.68
C SER A 317 -17.38 29.02 -8.59
N GLY A 318 -16.91 29.39 -9.76
CA GLY A 318 -16.26 28.49 -10.72
C GLY A 318 -14.78 28.81 -10.82
N VAL A 319 -13.95 27.79 -11.03
CA VAL A 319 -12.51 27.96 -11.19
C VAL A 319 -12.13 27.57 -12.61
N GLY A 320 -11.42 28.45 -13.30
CA GLY A 320 -10.73 28.13 -14.54
C GLY A 320 -9.23 28.02 -14.27
N GLU A 321 -8.60 26.94 -14.72
CA GLU A 321 -7.19 26.65 -14.48
C GLU A 321 -6.48 26.25 -15.77
N THR A 322 -5.20 26.61 -15.88
CA THR A 322 -4.31 26.18 -16.95
C THR A 322 -2.92 25.89 -16.40
N ARG A 323 -2.24 24.90 -16.98
CA ARG A 323 -0.87 24.57 -16.60
C ARG A 323 0.06 25.66 -17.12
N VAL A 324 1.07 25.99 -16.34
CA VAL A 324 2.13 26.92 -16.76
C VAL A 324 3.44 26.19 -16.77
N ASN A 325 4.06 26.19 -17.94
CA ASN A 325 5.43 25.77 -18.15
C ASN A 325 6.32 27.02 -18.27
N LEU A 326 7.29 27.14 -17.37
CA LEU A 326 8.25 28.24 -17.36
C LEU A 326 9.40 27.94 -18.32
N ARG A 327 9.70 28.88 -19.24
CA ARG A 327 10.76 28.76 -20.26
C ARG A 327 11.81 29.85 -20.10
N THR A 328 13.06 29.59 -20.46
CA THR A 328 14.13 30.61 -20.51
C THR A 328 14.12 31.37 -21.84
N ALA A 329 14.59 32.62 -21.84
CA ALA A 329 14.77 33.41 -23.08
C ALA A 329 15.81 32.78 -24.03
N ALA A 330 16.77 32.05 -23.48
CA ALA A 330 17.68 31.18 -24.23
C ALA A 330 17.22 29.73 -24.06
N ALA A 331 16.56 29.18 -25.07
CA ALA A 331 16.16 27.77 -25.14
C ALA A 331 17.35 26.82 -25.35
N GLY A 332 18.50 27.10 -24.71
CA GLY A 332 19.75 26.37 -24.88
C GLY A 332 20.05 25.43 -23.73
N GLU A 333 20.86 24.41 -24.04
CA GLU A 333 21.49 23.48 -23.08
C GLU A 333 22.20 24.23 -21.95
N LEU A 334 22.22 23.65 -20.74
CA LEU A 334 22.91 24.22 -19.58
C LEU A 334 24.39 24.47 -19.90
N ARG A 335 24.84 25.72 -19.75
CA ARG A 335 26.28 26.05 -19.82
C ARG A 335 26.71 26.82 -18.60
N ILE A 336 27.85 26.44 -18.07
CA ILE A 336 28.51 27.13 -16.97
C ILE A 336 29.38 28.24 -17.56
N THR A 337 29.22 29.45 -17.04
CA THR A 337 29.89 30.66 -17.54
C THR A 337 30.95 31.19 -16.59
N GLY A 338 31.03 30.66 -15.36
CA GLY A 338 32.11 30.96 -14.42
C GLY A 338 31.89 30.28 -13.07
N MET A 339 32.94 30.19 -12.28
CA MET A 339 32.90 29.59 -10.95
C MET A 339 33.88 30.29 -10.01
N ARG A 340 33.55 30.37 -8.71
CA ARG A 340 34.48 30.76 -7.64
C ARG A 340 34.24 29.92 -6.39
N VAL A 341 35.31 29.55 -5.68
CA VAL A 341 35.25 28.85 -4.39
C VAL A 341 35.91 29.73 -3.31
N PHE A 342 35.29 29.86 -2.14
CA PHE A 342 35.74 30.71 -1.04
C PHE A 342 35.19 30.24 0.32
N PHE A 343 35.70 30.77 1.43
CA PHE A 343 35.18 30.49 2.78
C PHE A 343 34.18 31.55 3.21
N GLU A 344 33.06 31.13 3.80
CA GLU A 344 31.97 32.01 4.24
C GLU A 344 32.46 33.04 5.28
N GLN A 345 33.37 32.63 6.16
CA GLN A 345 33.87 33.41 7.31
C GLN A 345 34.57 34.70 6.90
N ASN A 346 35.24 34.70 5.74
CA ASN A 346 36.07 35.84 5.32
C ASN A 346 35.87 36.24 3.85
N ASN A 347 35.01 35.53 3.11
CA ASN A 347 34.75 35.71 1.69
C ASN A 347 36.05 35.72 0.83
N ARG A 348 37.05 34.93 1.23
CA ARG A 348 38.34 34.78 0.53
C ARG A 348 38.59 33.32 0.17
N PRO A 349 39.43 33.05 -0.85
CA PRO A 349 39.85 31.69 -1.18
C PRO A 349 40.90 31.12 -0.21
N MET A 350 41.21 31.82 0.90
CA MET A 350 42.15 31.33 1.91
C MET A 350 41.75 31.71 3.33
N ILE A 351 41.92 30.80 4.30
CA ILE A 351 41.66 31.05 5.73
C ILE A 351 42.59 30.25 6.66
N LEU A 352 42.89 30.80 7.84
CA LEU A 352 43.61 30.13 8.93
C LEU A 352 42.61 29.74 10.01
N VAL A 353 42.66 28.51 10.51
CA VAL A 353 41.73 27.96 11.50
C VAL A 353 42.45 27.18 12.59
N GLU A 354 41.90 27.15 13.81
CA GLU A 354 42.43 26.29 14.87
C GLU A 354 42.09 24.82 14.62
N ARG A 355 42.91 23.92 15.15
CA ARG A 355 42.59 22.49 15.19
C ARG A 355 41.24 22.24 15.85
N ASN A 356 40.41 21.45 15.17
CA ASN A 356 39.01 21.13 15.49
C ASN A 356 38.01 22.29 15.34
N GLU A 357 38.30 23.32 14.54
CA GLU A 357 37.31 24.31 14.16
C GLU A 357 36.09 23.65 13.49
N ARG A 358 34.92 23.74 14.13
CA ARG A 358 33.70 23.02 13.72
C ARG A 358 32.77 23.84 12.82
N SER A 359 33.01 25.14 12.69
CA SER A 359 32.14 26.06 11.94
C SER A 359 32.64 26.38 10.53
N LEU A 360 33.81 25.87 10.12
CA LEU A 360 34.41 26.17 8.82
C LEU A 360 33.50 25.74 7.66
N THR A 361 33.17 26.69 6.78
CA THR A 361 32.19 26.47 5.69
C THR A 361 32.76 26.98 4.38
N GLY A 362 32.91 26.08 3.41
CA GLY A 362 33.25 26.41 2.04
C GLY A 362 32.01 26.72 1.21
N VAL A 363 32.14 27.66 0.29
CA VAL A 363 31.07 28.13 -0.59
C VAL A 363 31.57 28.13 -2.03
N VAL A 364 30.77 27.60 -2.95
CA VAL A 364 31.00 27.74 -4.39
C VAL A 364 29.85 28.53 -4.99
N GLU A 365 30.20 29.53 -5.79
CA GLU A 365 29.27 30.25 -6.65
C GLU A 365 29.55 29.90 -8.11
N ILE A 366 28.53 29.38 -8.79
CA ILE A 366 28.59 28.88 -10.15
C ILE A 366 27.68 29.74 -11.01
N ARG A 367 28.24 30.50 -11.93
CA ARG A 367 27.49 31.27 -12.92
C ARG A 367 27.10 30.36 -14.07
N TYR A 368 25.84 30.41 -14.49
CA TYR A 368 25.34 29.55 -15.57
C TYR A 368 24.28 30.26 -16.42
N ASN A 369 24.03 29.72 -17.61
CA ASN A 369 22.90 30.04 -18.46
C ASN A 369 22.25 28.76 -19.01
N GLY A 370 21.02 28.86 -19.52
CA GLY A 370 20.28 27.69 -20.02
C GLY A 370 19.70 26.83 -18.90
N SER A 371 19.32 25.60 -19.25
CA SER A 371 18.69 24.64 -18.35
C SER A 371 19.10 23.20 -18.68
N GLY A 372 19.19 22.35 -17.67
CA GLY A 372 19.62 20.97 -17.85
C GLY A 372 20.05 20.29 -16.53
N PRO A 373 20.46 19.02 -16.61
CA PRO A 373 21.02 18.32 -15.47
C PRO A 373 22.30 18.99 -15.01
N PHE A 374 22.44 19.16 -13.70
CA PHE A 374 23.65 19.64 -13.07
C PHE A 374 24.13 18.60 -12.07
N GLN A 375 25.37 18.15 -12.24
CA GLN A 375 26.02 17.20 -11.36
C GLN A 375 27.40 17.71 -11.01
N GLY A 376 27.80 17.49 -9.76
CA GLY A 376 29.14 17.80 -9.29
C GLY A 376 29.39 17.24 -7.91
N TYR A 377 30.56 17.52 -7.35
CA TYR A 377 30.92 17.09 -6.02
C TYR A 377 31.94 18.02 -5.35
N TRP A 378 31.83 18.14 -4.04
CA TRP A 378 32.83 18.74 -3.18
C TRP A 378 33.99 17.78 -2.95
N LYS A 379 35.21 18.30 -3.04
CA LYS A 379 36.45 17.57 -2.84
C LYS A 379 37.35 18.35 -1.88
N VAL A 380 37.91 17.68 -0.87
CA VAL A 380 38.99 18.21 -0.04
C VAL A 380 40.22 17.34 -0.24
N ASP A 381 41.31 17.97 -0.66
CA ASP A 381 42.53 17.33 -1.12
C ASP A 381 42.22 16.32 -2.25
N GLU A 382 42.16 15.02 -1.93
CA GLU A 382 41.81 13.94 -2.85
C GLU A 382 40.50 13.21 -2.49
N ARG A 383 39.81 13.65 -1.44
CA ARG A 383 38.62 12.98 -0.90
C ARG A 383 37.35 13.71 -1.31
N ILE A 384 36.41 12.98 -1.89
CA ILE A 384 35.05 13.48 -2.13
C ILE A 384 34.29 13.54 -0.80
N ILE A 385 33.76 14.71 -0.46
CA ILE A 385 33.04 14.93 0.81
C ILE A 385 31.51 15.04 0.61
N GLN A 386 31.04 15.40 -0.58
CA GLN A 386 29.60 15.44 -0.91
C GLN A 386 29.40 15.43 -2.42
N ARG A 387 28.45 14.64 -2.92
CA ARG A 387 27.94 14.73 -4.31
C ARG A 387 26.69 15.61 -4.34
N VAL A 388 26.55 16.39 -5.40
CA VAL A 388 25.41 17.27 -5.66
C VAL A 388 24.85 16.93 -7.03
N GLN A 389 23.56 16.59 -7.06
CA GLN A 389 22.82 16.32 -8.29
C GLN A 389 21.48 17.03 -8.21
N GLN A 390 21.22 17.91 -9.18
CA GLN A 390 19.96 18.62 -9.31
C GLN A 390 19.76 19.08 -10.74
N ASN A 391 18.51 19.31 -11.15
CA ASN A 391 18.26 19.99 -12.43
C ASN A 391 18.27 21.50 -12.21
N LEU A 392 18.99 22.22 -13.08
CA LEU A 392 18.96 23.67 -13.12
C LEU A 392 17.99 24.11 -14.21
N PHE A 393 16.97 24.86 -13.81
CA PHE A 393 15.89 25.24 -14.72
C PHE A 393 16.04 26.67 -15.25
N TYR A 394 16.44 27.63 -14.42
CA TYR A 394 16.63 29.03 -14.80
C TYR A 394 17.33 29.81 -13.67
N GLY A 395 18.35 30.61 -13.99
CA GLY A 395 19.11 31.44 -13.03
C GLY A 395 20.42 31.95 -13.64
N THR A 396 21.14 32.81 -12.91
CA THR A 396 22.47 33.32 -13.32
C THR A 396 23.59 32.86 -12.38
N VAL A 397 23.26 32.41 -11.17
CA VAL A 397 24.21 31.96 -10.14
C VAL A 397 23.57 30.85 -9.32
N LEU A 398 24.27 29.73 -9.16
CA LEU A 398 23.99 28.69 -8.19
C LEU A 398 25.01 28.82 -7.05
N THR A 399 24.54 28.90 -5.80
CA THR A 399 25.42 28.91 -4.63
C THR A 399 25.26 27.60 -3.87
N LEU A 400 26.35 26.87 -3.68
CA LEU A 400 26.37 25.65 -2.87
C LEU A 400 27.33 25.86 -1.70
N LYS A 401 27.03 25.24 -0.57
CA LYS A 401 27.91 25.20 0.60
C LYS A 401 28.40 23.78 0.82
N THR A 402 29.55 23.63 1.47
CA THR A 402 30.04 22.34 1.97
C THR A 402 29.04 21.74 2.96
N PRO A 403 28.95 20.41 3.07
CA PRO A 403 28.01 19.78 4.01
C PRO A 403 28.38 20.13 5.46
N THR A 404 27.38 20.20 6.35
CA THR A 404 27.59 20.34 7.80
C THR A 404 28.08 19.04 8.44
N ALA A 405 27.83 17.90 7.79
CA ALA A 405 28.27 16.57 8.19
C ALA A 405 28.65 15.73 6.95
N PRO A 406 29.90 15.23 6.84
CA PRO A 406 31.02 15.53 7.74
C PRO A 406 31.48 17.00 7.57
N PRO A 407 31.87 17.69 8.67
CA PRO A 407 32.46 19.02 8.57
C PRO A 407 33.80 18.95 7.83
N LEU A 408 34.27 20.10 7.32
CA LEU A 408 35.58 20.18 6.69
C LEU A 408 36.67 19.68 7.67
N PRO A 409 37.64 18.86 7.24
CA PRO A 409 38.61 18.25 8.14
C PRO A 409 39.55 19.33 8.69
N THR A 410 39.33 19.72 9.95
CA THR A 410 40.16 20.68 10.70
C THR A 410 40.94 19.99 11.82
N TYR A 411 40.99 18.66 11.85
CA TYR A 411 41.68 17.89 12.89
C TYR A 411 43.15 17.61 12.57
N SER A 412 43.51 17.61 11.28
CA SER A 412 44.87 17.46 10.78
C SER A 412 45.49 18.84 10.59
N GLU A 413 46.66 19.06 11.21
CA GLU A 413 47.42 20.29 11.07
C GLU A 413 48.02 20.39 9.65
N GLY A 414 48.11 21.61 9.12
CA GLY A 414 48.62 21.84 7.76
C GLY A 414 47.59 22.44 6.80
N ALA A 415 47.97 22.55 5.53
CA ALA A 415 47.15 23.17 4.48
C ALA A 415 46.30 22.12 3.75
N HIS A 416 45.03 22.43 3.58
CA HIS A 416 44.03 21.61 2.88
C HIS A 416 43.42 22.37 1.70
N ARG A 417 43.22 21.69 0.58
CA ARG A 417 42.65 22.25 -0.65
C ARG A 417 41.19 21.86 -0.81
N LEU A 418 40.30 22.84 -0.91
CA LEU A 418 38.88 22.66 -1.16
C LEU A 418 38.55 23.01 -2.63
N GLN A 419 37.82 22.11 -3.28
CA GLN A 419 37.33 22.26 -4.66
C GLN A 419 35.87 21.83 -4.79
N PHE A 420 35.19 22.39 -5.79
CA PHE A 420 33.92 21.85 -6.29
C PHE A 420 34.09 21.48 -7.77
N ILE A 421 33.90 20.20 -8.08
CA ILE A 421 34.06 19.66 -9.43
C ILE A 421 32.69 19.44 -10.05
N ILE A 422 32.48 19.97 -11.25
CA ILE A 422 31.25 19.79 -12.04
C ILE A 422 31.49 18.59 -12.95
N THR A 423 30.51 17.71 -13.08
CA THR A 423 30.54 16.54 -13.97
C THR A 423 29.49 16.63 -15.06
N GLU A 424 28.37 17.33 -14.82
CA GLU A 424 27.34 17.64 -15.81
C GLU A 424 26.93 19.13 -15.67
N PRO A 425 26.87 19.92 -16.75
CA PRO A 425 27.06 19.54 -18.16
C PRO A 425 28.51 19.13 -18.47
N ALA A 426 28.73 18.34 -19.51
CA ALA A 426 30.05 17.82 -19.88
C ALA A 426 31.12 18.95 -19.96
N VAL A 427 32.02 18.99 -18.98
CA VAL A 427 32.90 20.14 -18.72
C VAL A 427 34.00 20.31 -19.78
N ALA A 428 34.42 19.22 -20.41
CA ALA A 428 35.45 19.23 -21.46
C ALA A 428 35.07 20.12 -22.67
N ALA A 429 33.78 20.28 -22.96
CA ALA A 429 33.29 21.12 -24.05
C ALA A 429 33.23 22.62 -23.69
N GLN A 430 33.30 22.97 -22.40
CA GLN A 430 33.01 24.32 -21.89
C GLN A 430 34.25 25.08 -21.38
N ARG A 431 35.44 24.45 -21.34
CA ARG A 431 36.71 25.04 -20.85
C ARG A 431 36.56 25.74 -19.49
N ILE A 432 36.02 25.04 -18.50
CA ILE A 432 35.81 25.57 -17.15
C ILE A 432 37.05 25.26 -16.30
N ASP A 433 37.65 26.30 -15.71
CA ASP A 433 38.67 26.14 -14.67
C ASP A 433 37.99 25.78 -13.34
N PHE A 434 38.60 24.87 -12.57
CA PHE A 434 38.14 24.48 -11.24
C PHE A 434 38.92 25.24 -10.15
N PRO A 435 38.45 26.43 -9.71
CA PRO A 435 39.16 27.21 -8.70
C PRO A 435 39.26 26.48 -7.37
N GLU A 436 40.40 26.68 -6.70
CA GLU A 436 40.73 26.10 -5.39
C GLU A 436 40.60 27.15 -4.28
N ALA A 437 40.17 26.71 -3.10
CA ALA A 437 40.29 27.47 -1.85
C ALA A 437 41.13 26.70 -0.84
N ILE A 438 41.96 27.37 -0.05
CA ILE A 438 42.93 26.74 0.87
C ILE A 438 42.62 27.11 2.32
N TYR A 439 42.55 26.14 3.22
CA TYR A 439 42.51 26.44 4.66
C TYR A 439 43.68 25.79 5.40
N HIS A 440 44.27 26.50 6.35
CA HIS A 440 45.41 26.04 7.15
C HIS A 440 45.02 25.84 8.60
N VAL A 441 45.36 24.68 9.17
CA VAL A 441 44.97 24.27 10.53
C VAL A 441 46.17 24.36 11.49
N GLU A 442 46.04 25.13 12.58
CA GLU A 442 47.10 25.34 13.60
C GLU A 442 46.91 24.49 14.88
N ALA A 443 48.03 24.12 15.52
CA ALA A 443 48.07 23.29 16.74
C ALA A 443 47.57 24.01 18.01
N LYS A 444 46.83 23.31 18.88
CA LYS A 444 46.36 23.81 20.20
C LYS A 444 47.13 23.17 21.36
N LYS A 445 47.52 23.94 22.38
CA LYS A 445 48.35 23.53 23.55
C LYS A 445 47.55 22.63 24.53
N ALA A 446 48.11 21.48 24.95
CA ALA A 446 47.41 20.43 25.70
C ALA A 446 47.47 20.54 27.24
N ALA A 447 46.39 20.10 27.91
CA ALA A 447 46.29 19.87 29.36
C ALA A 447 46.62 18.40 29.73
N PHE A 448 46.99 18.14 30.99
CA PHE A 448 47.53 16.86 31.50
C PHE A 448 46.56 15.67 31.32
N VAL A 449 47.02 14.57 30.69
CA VAL A 449 46.26 13.34 30.42
C VAL A 449 46.79 12.19 31.29
N VAL A 450 45.90 11.45 31.99
CA VAL A 450 46.22 10.33 32.90
C VAL A 450 46.32 9.00 32.12
N PRO A 451 47.28 8.09 32.39
CA PRO A 451 47.37 6.83 31.65
C PRO A 451 46.27 5.81 32.03
N ILE A 452 45.72 5.10 31.03
CA ILE A 452 44.77 3.98 31.18
C ILE A 452 45.50 2.64 31.08
N THR A 453 45.20 1.70 31.99
CA THR A 453 45.75 0.34 31.98
C THR A 453 44.76 -0.64 31.35
N VAL A 454 45.12 -1.21 30.20
CA VAL A 454 44.31 -2.20 29.47
C VAL A 454 44.44 -3.58 30.10
N THR A 455 43.33 -4.31 30.21
CA THR A 455 43.26 -5.68 30.76
C THR A 455 43.08 -6.73 29.67
N ALA A 456 42.35 -6.44 28.59
CA ALA A 456 42.24 -7.33 27.43
C ALA A 456 41.85 -6.54 26.16
N PRO A 457 42.21 -7.02 24.95
CA PRO A 457 43.20 -8.06 24.69
C PRO A 457 44.63 -7.58 24.98
N GLU A 458 45.54 -8.53 25.21
CA GLU A 458 46.97 -8.23 25.41
C GLU A 458 47.62 -7.69 24.12
N ASP A 459 48.80 -7.08 24.27
CA ASP A 459 49.55 -6.56 23.13
C ASP A 459 50.00 -7.70 22.20
N ARG A 460 49.76 -7.54 20.89
CA ARG A 460 49.98 -8.54 19.84
C ARG A 460 49.15 -9.82 19.99
N ALA A 461 47.99 -9.73 20.64
CA ALA A 461 47.06 -10.86 20.71
C ALA A 461 46.60 -11.29 19.30
N VAL A 462 46.39 -12.59 19.11
CA VAL A 462 45.73 -13.14 17.93
C VAL A 462 44.28 -13.40 18.28
N LEU A 463 43.36 -12.70 17.62
CA LEU A 463 41.92 -12.75 17.89
C LEU A 463 41.20 -13.52 16.78
N SER A 464 40.18 -14.28 17.15
CA SER A 464 39.28 -14.94 16.19
C SER A 464 38.37 -13.92 15.50
N MET A 465 37.82 -14.28 14.33
CA MET A 465 36.82 -13.47 13.60
C MET A 465 35.42 -13.53 14.24
N ASN A 466 35.36 -13.54 15.57
CA ASN A 466 34.12 -13.55 16.35
C ASN A 466 34.21 -12.53 17.49
N SER A 467 33.09 -12.32 18.15
CA SER A 467 32.91 -11.22 19.08
C SER A 467 33.93 -11.28 20.20
N THR A 468 34.66 -10.18 20.37
CA THR A 468 35.79 -10.10 21.31
C THR A 468 35.62 -8.93 22.28
N LEU A 469 35.93 -9.19 23.55
CA LEU A 469 35.85 -8.19 24.62
C LEU A 469 37.14 -7.37 24.71
N PHE A 470 37.01 -6.05 24.70
CA PHE A 470 38.07 -5.09 25.02
C PHE A 470 37.78 -4.50 26.40
N SER A 471 38.74 -4.56 27.33
CA SER A 471 38.54 -4.10 28.72
C SER A 471 39.78 -3.39 29.26
N TRP A 472 39.55 -2.48 30.21
CA TRP A 472 40.59 -1.72 30.92
C TRP A 472 40.16 -1.39 32.35
N HIS A 473 41.12 -1.01 33.18
CA HIS A 473 40.84 -0.56 34.54
C HIS A 473 40.21 0.83 34.53
N ASP A 474 38.94 0.92 34.98
CA ASP A 474 38.23 2.18 35.17
C ASP A 474 38.58 2.76 36.56
N ASN A 475 39.03 4.01 36.56
CA ASN A 475 39.41 4.74 37.78
C ASN A 475 38.28 5.64 38.32
N GLY A 476 37.07 5.56 37.75
CA GLY A 476 35.84 6.20 38.22
C GLY A 476 35.76 7.71 37.98
N ARG A 477 36.68 8.28 37.18
CA ARG A 477 36.75 9.73 36.88
C ARG A 477 36.46 10.09 35.42
N ILE A 478 36.10 9.11 34.60
CA ILE A 478 35.84 9.28 33.17
C ILE A 478 34.33 9.15 32.90
N GLU A 479 33.77 10.11 32.18
CA GLU A 479 32.34 10.10 31.82
C GLU A 479 32.09 9.27 30.56
N THR A 480 33.04 9.26 29.63
CA THR A 480 32.94 8.50 28.37
C THR A 480 34.32 8.08 27.88
N TYR A 481 34.42 6.82 27.47
CA TYR A 481 35.58 6.27 26.79
C TYR A 481 35.34 6.20 25.28
N GLN A 482 36.37 6.48 24.52
CA GLN A 482 36.47 6.26 23.07
C GLN A 482 37.54 5.21 22.83
N LEU A 483 37.19 4.13 22.15
CA LEU A 483 38.14 3.18 21.61
C LEU A 483 38.38 3.52 20.15
N ASP A 484 39.64 3.58 19.76
CA ASP A 484 40.08 3.85 18.40
C ASP A 484 40.83 2.64 17.85
N PHE A 485 40.48 2.24 16.64
CA PHE A 485 41.09 1.13 15.92
C PHE A 485 41.74 1.66 14.65
N PHE A 486 42.99 1.26 14.43
CA PHE A 486 43.88 1.75 13.38
C PHE A 486 44.35 0.56 12.54
N HIS A 487 44.53 0.76 11.23
CA HIS A 487 45.36 -0.17 10.47
C HIS A 487 46.81 -0.06 10.96
N GLU A 488 47.58 -1.15 10.88
CA GLU A 488 48.95 -1.23 11.41
C GLU A 488 49.82 -0.01 11.01
N ASP A 489 49.76 0.41 9.75
CA ASP A 489 50.58 1.51 9.21
C ASP A 489 49.90 2.89 9.21
N LYS A 490 48.69 3.01 9.77
CA LYS A 490 47.92 4.27 9.74
C LYS A 490 47.86 4.94 11.10
N THR A 491 48.04 6.25 11.12
CA THR A 491 47.95 7.07 12.33
C THR A 491 46.53 7.54 12.64
N GLU A 492 45.61 7.44 11.66
CA GLU A 492 44.20 7.76 11.83
C GLU A 492 43.37 6.49 12.07
N PRO A 493 42.41 6.51 13.01
CA PRO A 493 41.56 5.36 13.25
C PRO A 493 40.54 5.21 12.13
N PHE A 494 40.35 3.97 11.65
CA PHE A 494 39.33 3.65 10.65
C PHE A 494 37.98 3.32 11.31
N PHE A 495 38.00 2.95 12.59
CA PHE A 495 36.82 2.64 13.39
C PHE A 495 37.02 3.15 14.81
N SER A 496 35.97 3.74 15.39
CA SER A 496 35.96 4.15 16.77
C SER A 496 34.64 3.78 17.43
N ALA A 497 34.69 3.40 18.70
CA ALA A 497 33.53 3.06 19.50
C ALA A 497 33.51 3.90 20.79
N TYR A 498 32.32 4.15 21.33
CA TYR A 498 32.16 4.91 22.56
C TYR A 498 31.40 4.09 23.59
N THR A 499 31.86 4.14 24.84
CA THR A 499 31.21 3.46 25.95
C THR A 499 31.35 4.25 27.25
N LYS A 500 30.41 4.03 28.18
CA LYS A 500 30.50 4.53 29.55
C LYS A 500 31.07 3.50 30.53
N SER A 501 31.22 2.24 30.11
CA SER A 501 31.81 1.16 30.91
C SER A 501 33.32 1.02 30.64
N GLY A 502 34.07 0.48 31.60
CA GLY A 502 35.49 0.09 31.44
C GLY A 502 35.71 -1.11 30.50
N GLU A 503 34.71 -1.44 29.69
CA GLU A 503 34.71 -2.56 28.77
C GLU A 503 33.84 -2.26 27.55
N TYR A 504 34.19 -2.88 26.43
CA TYR A 504 33.50 -2.77 25.16
C TYR A 504 33.56 -4.09 24.40
N GLN A 505 32.40 -4.64 24.04
CA GLN A 505 32.30 -5.83 23.23
C GLN A 505 32.31 -5.43 21.74
N LEU A 506 33.35 -5.83 21.01
CA LEU A 506 33.37 -5.72 19.56
C LEU A 506 32.51 -6.85 18.98
N THR A 507 31.39 -6.52 18.35
CA THR A 507 30.41 -7.51 17.88
C THR A 507 30.81 -8.15 16.56
N ASP A 508 30.31 -9.35 16.28
CA ASP A 508 30.55 -10.08 15.01
C ASP A 508 30.28 -9.17 13.80
N ARG A 509 29.15 -8.45 13.84
CA ARG A 509 28.74 -7.55 12.76
C ARG A 509 29.73 -6.41 12.50
N VAL A 510 30.35 -5.88 13.54
CA VAL A 510 31.36 -4.80 13.39
C VAL A 510 32.67 -5.39 12.88
N ILE A 511 33.06 -6.58 13.35
CA ILE A 511 34.24 -7.31 12.87
C ILE A 511 34.11 -7.58 11.36
N GLU A 512 32.98 -8.16 10.93
CA GLU A 512 32.68 -8.43 9.51
C GLU A 512 32.73 -7.18 8.62
N LEU A 513 32.17 -6.06 9.07
CA LEU A 513 32.01 -4.87 8.24
C LEU A 513 33.27 -3.99 8.19
N LYS A 514 34.14 -4.08 9.20
CA LYS A 514 35.23 -3.09 9.40
C LYS A 514 36.61 -3.72 9.43
N PHE A 515 36.73 -5.01 9.68
CA PHE A 515 38.01 -5.68 9.84
C PHE A 515 38.17 -6.80 8.81
N ALA A 516 39.42 -7.07 8.44
CA ALA A 516 39.78 -8.08 7.46
C ALA A 516 40.56 -9.21 8.15
N PRO A 517 40.36 -10.47 7.71
CA PRO A 517 41.14 -11.59 8.21
C PRO A 517 42.63 -11.41 7.89
N ALA A 518 43.48 -12.10 8.66
CA ALA A 518 44.95 -12.08 8.52
C ALA A 518 45.60 -10.68 8.61
N THR A 519 44.86 -9.68 9.09
CA THR A 519 45.31 -8.29 9.10
C THR A 519 45.65 -7.87 10.51
N ALA A 520 46.80 -7.22 10.66
CA ALA A 520 47.23 -6.61 11.91
C ALA A 520 46.60 -5.22 12.08
N TYR A 521 46.15 -4.97 13.29
CA TYR A 521 45.50 -3.74 13.70
C TYR A 521 46.15 -3.21 14.96
N ARG A 522 46.04 -1.90 15.15
CA ARG A 522 46.40 -1.22 16.40
C ARG A 522 45.15 -0.64 17.03
N TRP A 523 45.15 -0.47 18.34
CA TRP A 523 44.03 0.16 19.04
C TRP A 523 44.47 0.92 20.29
N GLN A 524 43.65 1.85 20.71
CA GLN A 524 43.87 2.70 21.89
C GLN A 524 42.52 3.06 22.53
N VAL A 525 42.48 3.27 23.84
CA VAL A 525 41.32 3.84 24.53
C VAL A 525 41.66 5.22 25.10
N ARG A 526 40.72 6.17 24.96
CA ARG A 526 40.80 7.55 25.45
C ARG A 526 39.59 7.87 26.33
N GLY A 527 39.81 8.47 27.48
CA GLY A 527 38.78 8.85 28.44
C GLY A 527 38.56 10.36 28.47
N PHE A 528 37.30 10.78 28.41
CA PHE A 528 36.87 12.17 28.44
C PHE A 528 36.10 12.49 29.72
N ASN A 529 36.34 13.69 30.27
CA ASN A 529 35.60 14.19 31.43
C ASN A 529 34.20 14.72 31.04
N SER A 530 33.41 15.18 32.02
CA SER A 530 32.06 15.73 31.81
C SER A 530 32.01 16.96 30.89
N ASN A 531 33.14 17.64 30.68
CA ASN A 531 33.26 18.79 29.80
C ASN A 531 33.71 18.41 28.38
N GLY A 532 33.90 17.11 28.11
CA GLY A 532 34.36 16.59 26.83
C GLY A 532 35.87 16.77 26.60
N GLU A 533 36.64 17.09 27.63
CA GLU A 533 38.09 17.24 27.54
C GLU A 533 38.79 15.91 27.76
N LEU A 534 39.89 15.67 27.03
CA LEU A 534 40.70 14.47 27.17
C LEU A 534 41.33 14.44 28.56
N ALA A 535 40.94 13.46 29.37
CA ALA A 535 41.36 13.32 30.75
C ALA A 535 42.25 12.09 30.96
N ALA A 536 42.12 11.06 30.12
CA ALA A 536 42.94 9.86 30.20
C ALA A 536 43.19 9.18 28.83
N GLU A 537 44.27 8.43 28.67
CA GLU A 537 44.56 7.66 27.46
C GLU A 537 45.41 6.41 27.73
N SER A 538 45.21 5.33 26.98
CA SER A 538 46.08 4.16 27.04
C SER A 538 47.30 4.32 26.13
N ARG A 539 48.29 3.43 26.27
CA ARG A 539 49.23 3.16 25.17
C ARG A 539 48.49 2.55 23.98
N VAL A 540 49.08 2.64 22.79
CA VAL A 540 48.60 1.91 21.61
C VAL A 540 49.05 0.45 21.73
N LEU A 541 48.12 -0.48 21.56
CA LEU A 541 48.38 -1.93 21.52
C LEU A 541 48.08 -2.48 20.13
N SER A 542 48.70 -3.60 19.77
CA SER A 542 48.44 -4.29 18.52
C SER A 542 47.61 -5.56 18.73
N PHE A 543 46.87 -6.00 17.72
CA PHE A 543 46.32 -7.35 17.63
C PHE A 543 46.25 -7.77 16.17
N THR A 544 46.20 -9.07 15.90
CA THR A 544 45.99 -9.61 14.55
C THR A 544 44.73 -10.43 14.53
N LEU A 545 43.85 -10.20 13.56
CA LEU A 545 42.76 -11.13 13.32
C LEU A 545 43.32 -12.34 12.61
N ALA A 546 43.06 -13.53 13.15
CA ALA A 546 43.47 -14.77 12.53
C ALA A 546 42.99 -14.79 11.05
N PRO A 547 43.79 -15.30 10.11
CA PRO A 547 43.30 -15.58 8.77
C PRO A 547 42.00 -16.38 8.88
N GLU A 548 40.99 -16.02 8.08
CA GLU A 548 40.04 -17.04 7.66
C GLU A 548 40.90 -18.09 6.96
N ALA A 549 40.97 -19.27 7.55
CA ALA A 549 41.74 -20.35 6.97
C ALA A 549 41.13 -20.59 5.58
N ALA A 550 41.79 -20.16 4.50
CA ALA A 550 41.33 -20.37 3.12
C ALA A 550 41.38 -21.85 2.75
N PHE A 551 42.15 -22.62 3.50
CA PHE A 551 42.29 -24.07 3.45
C PHE A 551 42.64 -24.58 4.84
N VAL A 552 42.33 -25.84 5.13
CA VAL A 552 42.65 -26.49 6.41
C VAL A 552 44.17 -26.49 6.60
N PRO A 553 44.71 -25.83 7.65
CA PRO A 553 46.14 -25.73 7.87
C PRO A 553 46.82 -27.11 7.91
N GLY A 554 47.96 -27.23 7.25
CA GLY A 554 48.71 -28.48 7.17
C GLY A 554 48.02 -29.58 6.34
N GLN A 555 47.00 -29.29 5.52
CA GLN A 555 46.37 -30.30 4.65
C GLN A 555 46.49 -30.01 3.16
N VAL A 556 46.79 -31.06 2.40
CA VAL A 556 46.81 -31.08 0.93
C VAL A 556 45.86 -32.16 0.41
N ILE A 557 45.28 -31.93 -0.76
CA ILE A 557 44.49 -32.88 -1.51
C ILE A 557 45.18 -33.15 -2.84
N PHE A 558 45.29 -34.42 -3.23
CA PHE A 558 45.65 -34.80 -4.59
C PHE A 558 44.73 -35.89 -5.15
N LEU A 559 44.61 -35.93 -6.49
CA LEU A 559 43.78 -36.90 -7.21
C LEU A 559 44.63 -37.84 -8.04
N VAL A 560 44.32 -39.14 -7.98
CA VAL A 560 44.86 -40.18 -8.87
C VAL A 560 43.73 -40.88 -9.62
N ASP A 561 44.06 -41.60 -10.70
CA ASP A 561 43.10 -42.45 -11.39
C ASP A 561 42.65 -43.62 -10.49
N ASP A 562 41.37 -43.95 -10.48
CA ASP A 562 40.86 -45.15 -9.76
C ASP A 562 41.24 -46.42 -10.52
N SER A 563 42.51 -46.80 -10.39
CA SER A 563 43.17 -47.93 -11.03
C SER A 563 44.30 -48.44 -10.14
N THR A 564 44.81 -49.64 -10.42
CA THR A 564 45.93 -50.22 -9.67
C THR A 564 47.15 -49.30 -9.68
N GLY A 565 47.52 -48.75 -10.84
CA GLY A 565 48.64 -47.82 -10.96
C GLY A 565 48.42 -46.48 -10.26
N GLY A 566 47.17 -46.02 -10.13
CA GLY A 566 46.84 -44.84 -9.33
C GLY A 566 47.03 -45.10 -7.84
N ARG A 567 46.68 -46.30 -7.35
CA ARG A 567 46.89 -46.68 -5.94
C ARG A 567 48.37 -46.81 -5.58
N ASP A 568 49.16 -47.41 -6.46
CA ASP A 568 50.62 -47.49 -6.28
C ASP A 568 51.27 -46.10 -6.22
N LEU A 569 50.73 -45.13 -6.98
CA LEU A 569 51.19 -43.75 -6.97
C LEU A 569 50.89 -43.04 -5.63
N ILE A 570 49.80 -43.36 -4.94
CA ILE A 570 49.49 -42.80 -3.62
C ILE A 570 50.61 -43.15 -2.63
N ASP A 571 51.01 -44.44 -2.59
CA ASP A 571 52.07 -44.91 -1.70
C ASP A 571 53.42 -44.27 -2.04
N ALA A 572 53.73 -44.12 -3.34
CA ALA A 572 54.96 -43.47 -3.78
C ALA A 572 55.02 -41.98 -3.39
N ILE A 573 53.93 -41.24 -3.58
CA ILE A 573 53.83 -39.80 -3.26
C ILE A 573 53.92 -39.57 -1.75
N THR A 574 53.24 -40.38 -0.94
CA THR A 574 53.20 -40.18 0.51
C THR A 574 54.55 -40.45 1.18
N VAL A 575 55.35 -41.38 0.64
CA VAL A 575 56.73 -41.60 1.07
C VAL A 575 57.68 -40.48 0.61
N LYS A 576 57.51 -40.01 -0.63
CA LYS A 576 58.38 -38.97 -1.22
C LYS A 576 58.24 -37.60 -0.55
N TYR A 577 57.02 -37.25 -0.12
CA TYR A 577 56.66 -35.93 0.43
C TYR A 577 56.27 -35.96 1.92
N PRO A 578 56.88 -36.85 2.72
CA PRO A 578 56.43 -37.31 4.05
C PRO A 578 54.98 -36.98 4.45
N LEU A 579 53.99 -37.41 3.64
CA LEU A 579 52.57 -37.09 3.85
C LEU A 579 51.90 -38.16 4.71
N LEU A 580 51.06 -37.74 5.67
CA LEU A 580 50.23 -38.64 6.46
C LEU A 580 48.82 -38.63 5.90
N ILE A 581 48.33 -39.77 5.39
CA ILE A 581 46.99 -39.84 4.81
C ILE A 581 45.94 -39.65 5.90
N VAL A 582 45.09 -38.65 5.73
CA VAL A 582 43.95 -38.35 6.60
C VAL A 582 42.71 -39.10 6.11
N GLU A 583 42.46 -39.06 4.79
CA GLU A 583 41.27 -39.67 4.19
C GLU A 583 41.53 -40.06 2.73
N GLN A 584 40.88 -41.15 2.28
CA GLN A 584 40.80 -41.51 0.87
C GLN A 584 39.36 -41.75 0.45
N THR A 585 38.91 -41.09 -0.61
CA THR A 585 37.53 -41.15 -1.09
C THR A 585 37.49 -41.38 -2.60
N THR A 586 36.79 -42.41 -3.05
CA THR A 586 36.58 -42.68 -4.47
C THR A 586 35.49 -41.76 -5.04
N LEU A 587 35.87 -40.87 -5.94
CA LEU A 587 34.97 -40.01 -6.70
C LEU A 587 34.49 -40.76 -7.95
N ALA A 588 33.51 -41.64 -7.77
CA ALA A 588 33.05 -42.59 -8.79
C ALA A 588 32.57 -41.92 -10.09
N SER A 589 31.95 -40.72 -10.00
CA SER A 589 31.47 -39.95 -11.15
C SER A 589 32.58 -39.52 -12.11
N ILE A 590 33.80 -39.34 -11.61
CA ILE A 590 34.97 -38.92 -12.40
C ILE A 590 36.07 -39.98 -12.46
N LYS A 591 35.84 -41.18 -11.89
CA LYS A 591 36.81 -42.29 -11.85
C LYS A 591 38.17 -41.87 -11.27
N ARG A 592 38.13 -41.20 -10.12
CA ARG A 592 39.32 -40.75 -9.39
C ARG A 592 39.29 -41.22 -7.94
N ILE A 593 40.45 -41.36 -7.34
CA ILE A 593 40.60 -41.45 -5.88
C ILE A 593 41.13 -40.09 -5.42
N MET A 594 40.39 -39.46 -4.52
CA MET A 594 40.81 -38.25 -3.80
C MET A 594 41.51 -38.67 -2.53
N VAL A 595 42.73 -38.17 -2.35
CA VAL A 595 43.55 -38.42 -1.17
C VAL A 595 43.78 -37.11 -0.46
N THR A 596 43.31 -37.02 0.78
CA THR A 596 43.57 -35.90 1.69
C THR A 596 44.70 -36.32 2.63
N CYS A 597 45.76 -35.53 2.69
CA CYS A 597 46.91 -35.76 3.54
C CYS A 597 47.18 -34.59 4.48
N SER A 598 47.69 -34.87 5.67
CA SER A 598 48.28 -33.89 6.56
C SER A 598 49.80 -33.85 6.40
N THR A 599 50.37 -32.68 6.62
CA THR A 599 51.80 -32.39 6.57
C THR A 599 52.16 -31.28 7.56
N ASP A 600 53.40 -31.30 8.05
CA ASP A 600 53.97 -30.20 8.82
C ASP A 600 54.70 -29.18 7.92
N ASP A 601 54.85 -29.48 6.61
CA ASP A 601 55.51 -28.62 5.63
C ASP A 601 54.60 -27.47 5.13
N ASP A 602 55.22 -26.46 4.50
CA ASP A 602 54.48 -25.34 3.88
C ASP A 602 53.57 -25.84 2.73
N VAL A 603 52.26 -25.75 2.96
CA VAL A 603 51.22 -26.26 2.06
C VAL A 603 51.31 -25.65 0.65
N ALA A 604 51.64 -24.37 0.52
CA ALA A 604 51.67 -23.69 -0.78
C ALA A 604 52.86 -24.17 -1.61
N LEU A 605 54.04 -24.29 -0.98
CA LEU A 605 55.23 -24.82 -1.62
C LEU A 605 55.04 -26.29 -2.03
N LEU A 606 54.46 -27.10 -1.13
CA LEU A 606 54.25 -28.53 -1.36
C LEU A 606 53.27 -28.81 -2.50
N VAL A 607 52.20 -28.03 -2.62
CA VAL A 607 51.24 -28.14 -3.72
C VAL A 607 51.90 -27.90 -5.07
N GLU A 608 52.78 -26.90 -5.18
CA GLU A 608 53.51 -26.64 -6.42
C GLU A 608 54.45 -27.79 -6.78
N GLN A 609 55.07 -28.45 -5.79
CA GLN A 609 55.91 -29.63 -6.02
C GLN A 609 55.06 -30.83 -6.48
N LEU A 610 53.94 -31.11 -5.80
CA LEU A 610 53.02 -32.19 -6.17
C LEU A 610 52.46 -32.01 -7.58
N ARG A 611 52.20 -30.77 -8.02
CA ARG A 611 51.74 -30.50 -9.40
C ARG A 611 52.73 -30.91 -10.49
N GLN A 612 54.01 -31.09 -10.15
CA GLN A 612 55.04 -31.56 -11.09
C GLN A 612 55.16 -33.09 -11.15
N GLU A 613 54.40 -33.84 -10.35
CA GLU A 613 54.47 -35.31 -10.33
C GLU A 613 53.65 -35.94 -11.45
N ASP A 614 54.31 -36.79 -12.23
CA ASP A 614 53.66 -37.52 -13.31
C ASP A 614 52.61 -38.50 -12.76
N GLY A 615 51.38 -38.37 -13.27
CA GLY A 615 50.25 -39.24 -12.92
C GLY A 615 49.28 -38.64 -11.89
N LEU A 616 49.67 -37.55 -11.19
CA LEU A 616 48.71 -36.77 -10.41
C LEU A 616 47.80 -35.98 -11.35
N ARG A 617 46.48 -36.07 -11.11
CA ARG A 617 45.46 -35.37 -11.90
C ARG A 617 45.19 -33.98 -11.37
N LEU A 618 45.44 -33.78 -10.08
CA LEU A 618 45.27 -32.52 -9.36
C LEU A 618 46.09 -32.60 -8.07
N ALA A 619 46.65 -31.46 -7.67
CA ALA A 619 47.17 -31.23 -6.31
C ALA A 619 46.81 -29.80 -5.89
N GLN A 620 46.27 -29.66 -4.68
CA GLN A 620 45.80 -28.38 -4.12
C GLN A 620 45.75 -28.40 -2.59
N PRO A 621 45.67 -27.25 -1.91
CA PRO A 621 45.31 -27.18 -0.49
C PRO A 621 43.89 -27.70 -0.24
N ASN A 622 43.59 -28.19 0.96
CA ASN A 622 42.21 -28.53 1.33
C ASN A 622 41.38 -27.27 1.61
N PHE A 623 40.84 -26.62 0.58
CA PHE A 623 40.13 -25.34 0.69
C PHE A 623 38.92 -25.39 1.64
N ILE A 624 38.77 -24.33 2.44
CA ILE A 624 37.62 -24.10 3.31
C ILE A 624 36.66 -23.19 2.55
N TYR A 625 35.43 -23.64 2.38
CA TYR A 625 34.36 -22.87 1.76
C TYR A 625 33.43 -22.31 2.85
N GLN A 626 33.08 -21.03 2.75
CA GLN A 626 32.17 -20.34 3.67
C GLN A 626 30.95 -19.80 2.90
N THR A 627 29.82 -19.72 3.58
CA THR A 627 28.56 -19.18 3.02
C THR A 627 28.58 -17.65 3.05
N MET A 628 28.38 -16.97 1.91
CA MET A 628 28.16 -15.53 1.87
C MET A 628 26.71 -15.22 2.25
N SER A 629 26.49 -14.49 3.35
CA SER A 629 25.15 -14.18 3.87
C SER A 629 24.57 -12.91 3.24
N GLU A 630 23.88 -13.05 2.11
CA GLU A 630 22.61 -12.33 1.90
C GLU A 630 21.49 -13.20 2.49
N PRO A 631 20.43 -12.63 3.11
CA PRO A 631 19.20 -13.37 3.34
C PRO A 631 18.71 -13.88 1.97
N ASP A 632 18.69 -15.21 1.80
CA ASP A 632 18.29 -15.93 0.58
C ASP A 632 19.33 -15.79 -0.57
N PRO A 633 20.37 -16.65 -0.61
CA PRO A 633 21.61 -16.44 -1.37
C PRO A 633 21.47 -16.40 -2.90
N LEU A 634 20.33 -16.81 -3.44
CA LEU A 634 20.05 -16.80 -4.88
C LEU A 634 19.10 -15.67 -5.31
N ARG A 635 18.67 -14.80 -4.38
CA ARG A 635 17.78 -13.67 -4.67
C ARG A 635 18.31 -12.76 -5.79
N SER A 636 19.62 -12.51 -5.81
CA SER A 636 20.28 -11.70 -6.84
C SER A 636 20.15 -12.26 -8.27
N MET A 637 19.84 -13.55 -8.43
CA MET A 637 19.63 -14.18 -9.72
C MET A 637 18.24 -13.87 -10.33
N GLN A 638 17.28 -13.41 -9.53
CA GLN A 638 15.92 -13.13 -9.97
C GLN A 638 15.86 -11.79 -10.72
N SER A 639 15.58 -11.86 -12.03
CA SER A 639 15.48 -10.68 -12.91
C SER A 639 14.41 -9.68 -12.45
N ILE A 640 13.34 -10.13 -11.80
CA ILE A 640 12.27 -9.25 -11.32
C ILE A 640 12.75 -8.23 -10.29
N HIS A 641 13.70 -8.59 -9.42
CA HIS A 641 14.28 -7.65 -8.45
C HIS A 641 15.21 -6.60 -9.09
N ARG A 642 15.61 -6.81 -10.35
CA ARG A 642 16.32 -5.80 -11.17
C ARG A 642 15.36 -4.88 -11.91
N LEU A 643 14.17 -5.38 -12.28
CA LEU A 643 13.14 -4.61 -12.99
C LEU A 643 12.33 -3.73 -12.03
N VAL A 644 12.05 -4.22 -10.82
CA VAL A 644 11.35 -3.49 -9.76
C VAL A 644 11.99 -3.81 -8.42
N ASP A 645 12.41 -2.79 -7.69
CA ASP A 645 12.86 -2.97 -6.30
C ASP A 645 11.65 -3.17 -5.38
N LEU A 646 11.28 -4.43 -5.17
CA LEU A 646 10.22 -4.83 -4.24
C LEU A 646 10.70 -4.87 -2.78
N THR A 647 11.99 -4.70 -2.51
CA THR A 647 12.58 -4.84 -1.16
C THR A 647 11.88 -3.93 -0.13
N PRO A 648 11.65 -2.63 -0.40
CA PRO A 648 10.99 -1.75 0.56
C PRO A 648 9.55 -2.17 0.90
N ILE A 649 8.86 -2.78 -0.07
CA ILE A 649 7.46 -3.23 0.08
C ILE A 649 7.42 -4.56 0.82
N GLN A 650 8.29 -5.49 0.45
CA GLN A 650 8.42 -6.79 1.10
C GLN A 650 8.96 -6.69 2.53
N HIS A 651 9.44 -5.52 2.98
CA HIS A 651 9.71 -5.22 4.39
C HIS A 651 8.49 -4.66 5.14
N GLN A 652 7.47 -4.19 4.43
CA GLN A 652 6.22 -3.67 4.99
C GLN A 652 5.08 -4.69 4.95
N THR A 653 5.06 -5.56 3.94
CA THR A 653 3.99 -6.52 3.64
C THR A 653 4.55 -7.69 2.82
N GLY A 654 4.24 -8.93 3.19
CA GLY A 654 4.59 -10.11 2.40
C GLY A 654 3.43 -10.79 1.69
N GLY A 655 2.19 -10.30 1.81
CA GLY A 655 0.98 -10.94 1.28
C GLY A 655 0.20 -11.77 2.31
N GLU A 656 0.45 -11.64 3.61
CA GLU A 656 -0.33 -12.31 4.66
C GLU A 656 -1.65 -11.55 4.97
N PRO A 657 -2.82 -12.22 5.14
CA PRO A 657 -3.07 -13.66 5.08
C PRO A 657 -3.70 -14.11 3.74
N VAL A 658 -3.20 -13.60 2.60
CA VAL A 658 -3.82 -13.84 1.29
C VAL A 658 -3.56 -15.27 0.82
N GLY A 659 -4.64 -16.00 0.52
CA GLY A 659 -4.59 -17.38 0.00
C GLY A 659 -4.54 -17.41 -1.52
N VAL A 660 -3.47 -17.98 -2.08
CA VAL A 660 -3.26 -18.15 -3.53
C VAL A 660 -3.39 -19.62 -3.91
N ALA A 661 -4.46 -19.96 -4.64
CA ALA A 661 -4.64 -21.28 -5.22
C ALA A 661 -3.83 -21.43 -6.53
N ILE A 662 -2.97 -22.44 -6.58
CA ILE A 662 -2.17 -22.77 -7.76
C ILE A 662 -2.78 -24.02 -8.41
N ILE A 663 -3.44 -23.83 -9.56
CA ILE A 663 -3.98 -24.92 -10.37
C ILE A 663 -2.99 -25.22 -11.49
N ASP A 664 -2.15 -26.22 -11.28
CA ASP A 664 -1.02 -26.53 -12.16
C ASP A 664 -0.67 -28.04 -12.08
N THR A 665 0.53 -28.40 -12.54
CA THR A 665 1.26 -29.58 -12.10
C THR A 665 1.61 -29.50 -10.61
N GLY A 666 2.04 -30.62 -10.01
CA GLY A 666 2.32 -30.63 -8.57
C GLY A 666 3.45 -29.70 -8.15
N VAL A 667 3.41 -29.21 -6.91
CA VAL A 667 4.48 -28.41 -6.28
C VAL A 667 5.33 -29.33 -5.42
N ASP A 668 6.64 -29.13 -5.41
CA ASP A 668 7.51 -29.80 -4.44
C ASP A 668 7.27 -29.24 -3.03
N LEU A 669 6.34 -29.85 -2.30
CA LEU A 669 5.94 -29.43 -0.96
C LEU A 669 7.08 -29.49 0.08
N GLN A 670 8.18 -30.17 -0.23
CA GLN A 670 9.36 -30.27 0.63
C GLN A 670 10.47 -29.30 0.24
N HIS A 671 10.25 -28.47 -0.78
CA HIS A 671 11.20 -27.44 -1.17
C HIS A 671 11.39 -26.44 -0.03
N GLN A 672 12.64 -26.16 0.34
CA GLN A 672 12.95 -25.34 1.51
C GLN A 672 12.42 -23.91 1.37
N ASP A 673 12.42 -23.33 0.15
CA ASP A 673 11.76 -22.05 -0.15
C ASP A 673 10.24 -22.01 0.14
N PHE A 674 9.55 -23.12 0.42
CA PHE A 674 8.12 -23.09 0.78
C PHE A 674 7.86 -23.33 2.26
N ALA A 675 8.89 -23.23 3.10
CA ALA A 675 8.76 -23.38 4.54
C ALA A 675 7.68 -22.43 5.10
N GLY A 676 6.61 -23.01 5.67
CA GLY A 676 5.50 -22.26 6.26
C GLY A 676 4.59 -21.54 5.26
N ARG A 677 4.66 -21.85 3.95
CA ARG A 677 3.83 -21.23 2.91
C ARG A 677 2.69 -22.12 2.43
N ILE A 678 2.81 -23.44 2.53
CA ILE A 678 1.76 -24.36 2.09
C ILE A 678 0.63 -24.41 3.12
N ARG A 679 -0.55 -23.90 2.77
CA ARG A 679 -1.77 -24.01 3.57
C ARG A 679 -2.43 -25.38 3.40
N SER A 680 -2.54 -25.84 2.16
CA SER A 680 -3.14 -27.12 1.80
C SER A 680 -2.61 -27.63 0.47
N SER A 681 -2.77 -28.93 0.22
CA SER A 681 -2.38 -29.54 -1.06
C SER A 681 -3.32 -30.69 -1.43
N HIS A 682 -3.79 -30.70 -2.67
CA HIS A 682 -4.71 -31.71 -3.19
C HIS A 682 -4.26 -32.25 -4.55
N ASN A 683 -4.52 -33.53 -4.79
CA ASN A 683 -4.24 -34.19 -6.06
C ASN A 683 -5.54 -34.51 -6.80
N MET A 684 -5.84 -33.80 -7.89
CA MET A 684 -7.04 -34.02 -8.71
C MET A 684 -6.84 -35.11 -9.76
N ILE A 685 -5.61 -35.61 -9.90
CA ILE A 685 -5.27 -36.68 -10.83
C ILE A 685 -5.28 -38.01 -10.10
N THR A 686 -6.37 -38.77 -10.23
CA THR A 686 -6.54 -40.05 -9.54
C THR A 686 -5.66 -41.18 -10.08
N SER A 687 -5.20 -41.07 -11.33
CA SER A 687 -4.37 -42.08 -12.00
C SER A 687 -2.89 -42.05 -11.59
N SER A 688 -2.44 -41.04 -10.85
CA SER A 688 -1.02 -40.78 -10.62
C SER A 688 -0.82 -40.11 -9.26
N PRO A 689 0.08 -40.63 -8.39
CA PRO A 689 0.27 -40.07 -7.05
C PRO A 689 0.79 -38.64 -7.11
N TYR A 690 0.56 -37.89 -6.03
CA TYR A 690 1.09 -36.53 -5.90
C TYR A 690 2.62 -36.57 -5.92
N ARG A 691 3.22 -35.62 -6.64
CA ARG A 691 4.67 -35.39 -6.68
C ARG A 691 4.94 -33.93 -7.04
N GLY A 692 6.07 -33.41 -6.60
CA GLY A 692 6.57 -32.12 -7.06
C GLY A 692 7.00 -32.19 -8.52
N GLU A 693 6.47 -31.30 -9.34
CA GLU A 693 6.72 -31.19 -10.78
C GLU A 693 7.28 -29.81 -11.10
N VAL A 694 8.06 -29.71 -12.19
CA VAL A 694 8.87 -28.55 -12.56
C VAL A 694 8.03 -27.28 -12.70
N HIS A 695 6.91 -27.36 -13.42
CA HIS A 695 6.13 -26.17 -13.77
C HIS A 695 5.38 -25.59 -12.55
N GLY A 696 4.70 -26.45 -11.77
CA GLY A 696 3.96 -26.03 -10.58
C GLY A 696 4.89 -25.49 -9.50
N THR A 697 6.01 -26.18 -9.28
CA THR A 697 7.06 -25.72 -8.35
C THR A 697 7.63 -24.36 -8.77
N ALA A 698 7.84 -24.13 -10.06
CA ALA A 698 8.33 -22.84 -10.57
C ALA A 698 7.33 -21.70 -10.40
N VAL A 699 6.04 -21.96 -10.64
CA VAL A 699 4.95 -21.01 -10.42
C VAL A 699 4.85 -20.64 -8.94
N ALA A 700 4.90 -21.62 -8.05
CA ALA A 700 4.88 -21.40 -6.60
C ALA A 700 6.06 -20.53 -6.11
N GLY A 701 7.27 -20.77 -6.64
CA GLY A 701 8.47 -19.99 -6.31
C GLY A 701 8.35 -18.51 -6.62
N ILE A 702 7.80 -18.18 -7.80
CA ILE A 702 7.60 -16.79 -8.21
C ILE A 702 6.59 -16.08 -7.30
N ILE A 703 5.51 -16.77 -6.94
CA ILE A 703 4.44 -16.20 -6.12
C ILE A 703 4.92 -16.00 -4.68
N ALA A 704 5.35 -17.08 -4.01
CA ALA A 704 5.51 -17.08 -2.55
C ALA A 704 6.67 -17.97 -2.05
N ALA A 705 7.81 -17.99 -2.75
CA ALA A 705 9.04 -18.44 -2.07
C ALA A 705 9.27 -17.58 -0.81
N ALA A 706 9.43 -18.25 0.33
CA ALA A 706 9.56 -17.65 1.64
C ALA A 706 10.85 -16.85 1.75
N ARG A 707 10.83 -15.84 2.61
CA ARG A 707 12.07 -15.22 3.10
C ARG A 707 12.58 -16.04 4.28
N ASN A 708 13.58 -16.88 4.06
CA ASN A 708 14.02 -17.86 5.07
C ASN A 708 15.53 -18.16 5.05
N ASP A 709 16.31 -17.23 4.52
CA ASP A 709 17.76 -17.33 4.35
C ASP A 709 18.21 -18.49 3.44
N PHE A 710 17.31 -18.99 2.59
CA PHE A 710 17.56 -20.08 1.64
C PHE A 710 17.08 -19.69 0.24
N GLY A 711 17.75 -20.20 -0.80
CA GLY A 711 17.25 -20.10 -2.17
C GLY A 711 16.90 -18.67 -2.61
N ILE A 712 15.63 -18.46 -2.96
CA ILE A 712 15.09 -17.24 -3.57
C ILE A 712 13.93 -16.66 -2.76
N VAL A 713 13.50 -15.43 -3.07
CA VAL A 713 12.32 -14.80 -2.43
C VAL A 713 11.22 -14.59 -3.46
N GLY A 714 10.01 -15.02 -3.16
CA GLY A 714 8.82 -14.80 -4.00
C GLY A 714 8.39 -13.33 -4.00
N ILE A 715 7.45 -12.97 -4.86
CA ILE A 715 6.91 -11.61 -4.90
C ILE A 715 6.12 -11.32 -3.62
N ALA A 716 5.29 -12.26 -3.18
CA ALA A 716 4.52 -12.24 -1.94
C ALA A 716 5.02 -13.35 -1.00
N PRO A 717 6.18 -13.15 -0.34
CA PRO A 717 6.84 -14.20 0.45
C PRO A 717 6.09 -14.64 1.71
N GLU A 718 4.96 -14.00 2.05
CA GLU A 718 4.08 -14.33 3.17
C GLU A 718 2.66 -14.73 2.75
N ALA A 719 2.38 -14.81 1.44
CA ALA A 719 1.13 -15.40 0.96
C ALA A 719 1.08 -16.92 1.24
N GLU A 720 -0.13 -17.40 1.47
CA GLU A 720 -0.41 -18.82 1.72
C GLU A 720 -0.78 -19.55 0.42
N LEU A 721 -0.17 -20.70 0.14
CA LEU A 721 -0.37 -21.47 -1.07
C LEU A 721 -1.37 -22.62 -0.86
N ILE A 722 -2.40 -22.66 -1.69
CA ILE A 722 -3.33 -23.79 -1.85
C ILE A 722 -2.93 -24.53 -3.12
N VAL A 723 -2.27 -25.67 -2.99
CA VAL A 723 -1.67 -26.37 -4.14
C VAL A 723 -2.62 -27.42 -4.72
N LEU A 724 -3.07 -27.19 -5.95
CA LEU A 724 -4.07 -28.03 -6.61
C LEU A 724 -3.47 -28.67 -7.87
N ARG A 725 -2.96 -29.90 -7.73
CA ARG A 725 -2.39 -30.63 -8.86
C ARG A 725 -3.50 -31.11 -9.80
N ALA A 726 -3.65 -30.44 -10.94
CA ALA A 726 -4.66 -30.69 -11.98
C ALA A 726 -4.05 -31.04 -13.36
N CYS A 727 -2.74 -30.90 -13.50
CA CYS A 727 -1.99 -31.26 -14.72
C CYS A 727 -0.89 -32.28 -14.42
N GLU A 728 -0.57 -33.13 -15.39
CA GLU A 728 0.53 -34.09 -15.28
C GLU A 728 1.70 -33.69 -16.18
N GLN A 729 2.91 -33.65 -15.61
CA GLN A 729 4.12 -33.33 -16.36
C GLN A 729 4.47 -34.43 -17.37
N ARG A 730 4.77 -34.04 -18.62
CA ARG A 730 5.02 -34.99 -19.72
C ARG A 730 6.36 -35.73 -19.62
N SER A 731 7.39 -35.11 -19.05
CA SER A 731 8.70 -35.74 -18.85
C SER A 731 9.41 -35.13 -17.66
N ALA A 732 10.30 -35.90 -17.00
CA ALA A 732 10.96 -35.49 -15.76
C ALA A 732 11.74 -34.15 -15.86
N ASN A 733 12.18 -33.78 -17.06
CA ASN A 733 13.01 -32.60 -17.31
C ASN A 733 12.29 -31.50 -18.10
N SER A 734 10.97 -31.58 -18.29
CA SER A 734 10.21 -30.57 -19.04
C SER A 734 9.16 -29.92 -18.17
N ALA A 735 9.04 -28.60 -18.24
CA ALA A 735 7.95 -27.84 -17.62
C ALA A 735 6.62 -27.98 -18.38
N THR A 736 6.49 -28.90 -19.34
CA THR A 736 5.24 -29.09 -20.09
C THR A 736 4.31 -30.06 -19.38
N GLY A 737 3.06 -29.65 -19.19
CA GLY A 737 1.99 -30.46 -18.59
C GLY A 737 0.93 -30.87 -19.61
N THR A 738 0.15 -31.90 -19.26
CA THR A 738 -1.14 -32.21 -19.88
C THR A 738 -2.21 -32.15 -18.80
N CYS A 739 -3.28 -31.41 -19.06
CA CYS A 739 -4.38 -31.22 -18.12
C CYS A 739 -5.66 -31.81 -18.72
N HIS A 740 -6.59 -32.21 -17.85
CA HIS A 740 -7.91 -32.70 -18.25
C HIS A 740 -8.99 -31.85 -17.62
N SER A 741 -10.08 -31.57 -18.34
CA SER A 741 -11.18 -30.72 -17.87
C SER A 741 -11.75 -31.18 -16.54
N THR A 742 -11.82 -32.49 -16.29
CA THR A 742 -12.31 -33.06 -15.03
C THR A 742 -11.43 -32.69 -13.83
N ALA A 743 -10.10 -32.71 -13.99
CA ALA A 743 -9.17 -32.36 -12.92
C ALA A 743 -9.14 -30.83 -12.69
N ILE A 744 -9.22 -30.03 -13.75
CA ILE A 744 -9.32 -28.57 -13.66
C ILE A 744 -10.63 -28.16 -12.97
N ALA A 745 -11.74 -28.79 -13.34
CA ALA A 745 -13.04 -28.53 -12.73
C ALA A 745 -13.02 -28.83 -11.23
N ALA A 746 -12.51 -29.99 -10.82
CA ALA A 746 -12.38 -30.34 -9.41
C ALA A 746 -11.45 -29.38 -8.65
N ALA A 747 -10.36 -28.92 -9.28
CA ALA A 747 -9.47 -27.94 -8.69
C ALA A 747 -10.15 -26.57 -8.49
N LEU A 748 -10.88 -26.07 -9.48
CA LEU A 748 -11.64 -24.81 -9.35
C LEU A 748 -12.69 -24.90 -8.24
N ASP A 749 -13.42 -26.01 -8.17
CA ASP A 749 -14.40 -26.26 -7.11
C ASP A 749 -13.74 -26.28 -5.72
N THR A 750 -12.59 -26.96 -5.59
CA THR A 750 -11.81 -26.98 -4.35
C THR A 750 -11.29 -25.60 -3.96
N ALA A 751 -10.86 -24.77 -4.93
CA ALA A 751 -10.40 -23.41 -4.65
C ALA A 751 -11.53 -22.52 -4.10
N ILE A 752 -12.76 -22.71 -4.56
CA ILE A 752 -13.96 -22.04 -4.04
C ILE A 752 -14.23 -22.51 -2.60
N ASP A 753 -14.23 -23.83 -2.37
CA ASP A 753 -14.50 -24.41 -1.06
C ASP A 753 -13.47 -24.00 0.01
N GLU A 754 -12.21 -23.82 -0.38
CA GLU A 754 -11.16 -23.34 0.52
C GLU A 754 -11.13 -21.82 0.70
N ALA A 755 -12.02 -21.10 0.00
CA ALA A 755 -12.10 -19.65 -0.01
C ALA A 755 -10.74 -19.01 -0.33
N ALA A 756 -10.12 -19.43 -1.44
CA ALA A 756 -8.94 -18.74 -1.95
C ALA A 756 -9.27 -17.27 -2.24
N ASP A 757 -8.29 -16.37 -2.15
CA ASP A 757 -8.45 -14.98 -2.59
C ASP A 757 -8.11 -14.84 -4.08
N ILE A 758 -7.12 -15.61 -4.51
CA ILE A 758 -6.50 -15.54 -5.84
C ILE A 758 -6.37 -16.96 -6.40
N VAL A 759 -6.70 -17.15 -7.67
CA VAL A 759 -6.54 -18.42 -8.40
C VAL A 759 -5.61 -18.22 -9.60
N ASN A 760 -4.42 -18.80 -9.54
CA ASN A 760 -3.47 -18.81 -10.65
C ASN A 760 -3.65 -20.09 -11.48
N LEU A 761 -4.19 -19.93 -12.70
CA LEU A 761 -4.41 -20.96 -13.71
C LEU A 761 -3.29 -20.88 -14.76
N SER A 762 -2.09 -21.36 -14.44
CA SER A 762 -0.94 -21.34 -15.38
C SER A 762 -1.03 -22.44 -16.46
N LEU A 763 -2.16 -22.50 -17.15
CA LEU A 763 -2.51 -23.48 -18.16
C LEU A 763 -3.25 -22.81 -19.32
N GLY A 764 -3.40 -23.52 -20.44
CA GLY A 764 -4.13 -23.01 -21.59
C GLY A 764 -4.67 -24.09 -22.50
N ALA A 765 -5.77 -23.77 -23.18
CA ALA A 765 -6.43 -24.58 -24.18
C ALA A 765 -6.75 -23.73 -25.43
N PRO A 766 -6.67 -24.32 -26.64
CA PRO A 766 -6.96 -23.62 -27.88
C PRO A 766 -8.47 -23.37 -28.09
N GLN A 767 -9.33 -24.05 -27.35
CA GLN A 767 -10.79 -23.93 -27.44
C GLN A 767 -11.37 -23.74 -26.03
N PRO A 768 -12.42 -22.92 -25.88
CA PRO A 768 -13.15 -22.79 -24.62
C PRO A 768 -13.78 -24.12 -24.16
N ASP A 769 -13.79 -24.34 -22.86
CA ASP A 769 -14.46 -25.46 -22.21
C ASP A 769 -15.65 -24.93 -21.37
N GLU A 770 -16.87 -25.36 -21.68
CA GLU A 770 -18.09 -24.83 -21.06
C GLU A 770 -18.20 -25.13 -19.55
N LEU A 771 -17.72 -26.29 -19.11
CA LEU A 771 -17.74 -26.68 -17.70
C LEU A 771 -16.74 -25.82 -16.92
N VAL A 772 -15.52 -25.71 -17.42
CA VAL A 772 -14.48 -24.89 -16.79
C VAL A 772 -14.89 -23.41 -16.80
N SER A 773 -15.48 -22.91 -17.89
CA SER A 773 -16.04 -21.56 -17.99
C SER A 773 -17.11 -21.28 -16.92
N SER A 774 -18.03 -22.23 -16.72
CA SER A 774 -19.07 -22.10 -15.69
C SER A 774 -18.50 -22.05 -14.27
N LEU A 775 -17.44 -22.82 -13.99
CA LEU A 775 -16.74 -22.83 -12.70
C LEU A 775 -15.90 -21.58 -12.48
N ILE A 776 -15.26 -21.04 -13.53
CA ILE A 776 -14.59 -19.73 -13.48
C ILE A 776 -15.60 -18.64 -13.08
N GLY A 777 -16.77 -18.60 -13.72
CA GLY A 777 -17.82 -17.65 -13.36
C GLY A 777 -18.38 -17.87 -11.95
N ALA A 778 -18.39 -19.11 -11.45
CA ALA A 778 -18.77 -19.41 -10.06
C ALA A 778 -17.71 -18.91 -9.06
N ALA A 779 -16.43 -19.13 -9.33
CA ALA A 779 -15.32 -18.63 -8.51
C ALA A 779 -15.30 -17.10 -8.45
N SER A 780 -15.45 -16.43 -9.60
CA SER A 780 -15.56 -14.96 -9.65
C SER A 780 -16.72 -14.42 -8.82
N ARG A 781 -17.91 -15.04 -8.92
CA ARG A 781 -19.07 -14.67 -8.07
C ARG A 781 -18.85 -14.94 -6.57
N ALA A 782 -18.00 -15.90 -6.22
CA ALA A 782 -17.58 -16.14 -4.85
C ALA A 782 -16.52 -15.16 -4.35
N GLY A 783 -16.03 -14.24 -5.20
CA GLY A 783 -15.06 -13.20 -4.87
C GLY A 783 -13.61 -13.55 -5.18
N LEU A 784 -13.35 -14.73 -5.77
CA LEU A 784 -12.01 -15.17 -6.15
C LEU A 784 -11.53 -14.39 -7.38
N ARG A 785 -10.29 -13.90 -7.34
CA ARG A 785 -9.66 -13.24 -8.51
C ARG A 785 -8.90 -14.28 -9.32
N LEU A 786 -9.30 -14.51 -10.57
CA LEU A 786 -8.70 -15.53 -11.44
C LEU A 786 -7.67 -14.93 -12.40
N ILE A 787 -6.53 -15.58 -12.56
CA ILE A 787 -5.42 -15.13 -13.40
C ILE A 787 -4.97 -16.28 -14.29
N ALA A 788 -4.79 -16.01 -15.58
CA ALA A 788 -4.30 -17.01 -16.53
C ALA A 788 -3.38 -16.39 -17.61
N PRO A 789 -2.43 -17.18 -18.14
CA PRO A 789 -1.51 -16.72 -19.17
C PRO A 789 -2.21 -16.59 -20.52
N ALA A 790 -1.87 -15.55 -21.28
CA ALA A 790 -2.51 -15.27 -22.57
C ALA A 790 -2.19 -16.32 -23.66
N GLY A 791 -1.14 -17.12 -23.46
CA GLY A 791 -0.72 -18.19 -24.36
C GLY A 791 0.76 -18.09 -24.75
N ASN A 792 1.26 -19.11 -25.45
CA ASN A 792 2.67 -19.21 -25.86
C ASN A 792 2.86 -19.46 -27.37
N ASP A 793 1.80 -19.51 -28.19
CA ASP A 793 1.95 -19.64 -29.65
C ASP A 793 2.21 -18.26 -30.26
N PRO A 794 3.40 -18.00 -30.84
CA PRO A 794 3.73 -16.70 -31.44
C PRO A 794 2.82 -16.34 -32.64
N ARG A 795 2.06 -17.30 -33.18
CA ARG A 795 1.10 -17.08 -34.28
C ARG A 795 -0.34 -16.90 -33.81
N ALA A 796 -0.58 -16.92 -32.50
CA ALA A 796 -1.91 -16.71 -31.95
C ALA A 796 -2.44 -15.31 -32.31
N LEU A 797 -3.72 -15.22 -32.68
CA LEU A 797 -4.39 -13.96 -32.97
C LEU A 797 -5.27 -13.48 -31.82
N THR A 798 -5.55 -14.36 -30.87
CA THR A 798 -6.44 -14.13 -29.73
C THR A 798 -5.87 -14.77 -28.47
N VAL A 799 -6.29 -14.26 -27.32
CA VAL A 799 -5.96 -14.79 -26.00
C VAL A 799 -6.47 -16.24 -25.87
N SER A 800 -5.66 -17.13 -25.30
CA SER A 800 -6.02 -18.54 -25.10
C SER A 800 -7.03 -18.71 -23.95
N PHE A 801 -7.89 -19.73 -24.01
CA PHE A 801 -8.73 -20.09 -22.85
C PHE A 801 -7.84 -20.74 -21.77
N PRO A 802 -8.01 -20.48 -20.45
CA PRO A 802 -9.07 -19.70 -19.81
C PRO A 802 -8.86 -18.19 -19.75
N ALA A 803 -7.69 -17.66 -20.14
CA ALA A 803 -7.41 -16.22 -20.11
C ALA A 803 -8.37 -15.37 -20.96
N SER A 804 -8.97 -15.94 -22.02
CA SER A 804 -9.99 -15.24 -22.82
C SER A 804 -11.39 -15.15 -22.18
N HIS A 805 -11.60 -15.75 -21.00
CA HIS A 805 -12.86 -15.64 -20.27
C HIS A 805 -12.97 -14.26 -19.61
N PRO A 806 -14.12 -13.57 -19.67
CA PRO A 806 -14.26 -12.18 -19.18
C PRO A 806 -14.04 -11.99 -17.68
N ASP A 807 -14.23 -13.05 -16.88
CA ASP A 807 -13.97 -13.05 -15.43
C ASP A 807 -12.52 -13.41 -15.06
N VAL A 808 -11.61 -13.55 -16.04
CA VAL A 808 -10.21 -13.93 -15.83
C VAL A 808 -9.30 -12.78 -16.26
N ILE A 809 -8.33 -12.44 -15.41
CA ILE A 809 -7.28 -11.48 -15.73
C ILE A 809 -6.29 -12.17 -16.68
N ALA A 810 -6.30 -11.75 -17.95
CA ALA A 810 -5.40 -12.26 -18.97
C ALA A 810 -4.00 -11.64 -18.84
N VAL A 811 -2.96 -12.48 -18.76
CA VAL A 811 -1.59 -12.00 -18.57
C VAL A 811 -0.69 -12.37 -19.75
N ALA A 812 -0.24 -11.36 -20.48
CA ALA A 812 0.80 -11.47 -21.49
C ALA A 812 2.20 -11.37 -20.88
N GLY A 813 3.21 -11.70 -21.70
CA GLY A 813 4.60 -11.69 -21.30
C GLY A 813 5.42 -10.62 -22.00
N PHE A 814 6.63 -10.33 -21.53
CA PHE A 814 7.69 -9.72 -22.33
C PHE A 814 9.04 -10.38 -22.08
N ASP A 815 9.92 -10.36 -23.08
CA ASP A 815 11.29 -10.86 -22.97
C ASP A 815 12.29 -9.79 -22.48
N GLU A 816 13.56 -10.16 -22.30
CA GLU A 816 14.63 -9.26 -21.84
C GLU A 816 14.89 -8.05 -22.77
N ALA A 817 14.35 -8.06 -23.99
CA ALA A 817 14.43 -6.97 -24.97
C ALA A 817 13.10 -6.21 -25.09
N ASP A 818 12.21 -6.34 -24.10
CA ASP A 818 10.87 -5.74 -24.03
C ASP A 818 9.93 -6.15 -25.18
N ASN A 819 10.23 -7.25 -25.89
CA ASN A 819 9.32 -7.74 -26.92
C ASN A 819 8.15 -8.48 -26.28
N PRO A 820 6.89 -8.16 -26.67
CA PRO A 820 5.72 -8.82 -26.11
C PRO A 820 5.62 -10.29 -26.53
N LEU A 821 5.29 -11.15 -25.58
CA LEU A 821 5.02 -12.58 -25.72
C LEU A 821 3.54 -12.89 -25.46
N PRO A 822 2.90 -13.78 -26.25
CA PRO A 822 3.52 -14.53 -27.34
C PRO A 822 3.77 -13.68 -28.60
N ASN A 823 3.05 -12.58 -28.75
CA ASN A 823 3.26 -11.54 -29.77
C ASN A 823 2.53 -10.25 -29.34
N ARG A 824 2.75 -9.16 -30.10
CA ARG A 824 2.12 -7.87 -29.86
C ARG A 824 0.59 -7.92 -29.89
N THR A 825 0.00 -8.58 -30.88
CA THR A 825 -1.46 -8.64 -31.07
C THR A 825 -2.18 -9.22 -29.86
N VAL A 826 -1.62 -10.25 -29.24
CA VAL A 826 -2.18 -10.88 -28.04
C VAL A 826 -1.87 -10.04 -26.80
N ALA A 827 -0.69 -9.44 -26.70
CA ALA A 827 -0.33 -8.58 -25.57
C ALA A 827 -1.21 -7.33 -25.47
N GLU A 828 -1.60 -6.73 -26.59
CA GLU A 828 -2.54 -5.59 -26.64
C GLU A 828 -3.98 -5.99 -26.25
N GLN A 829 -4.33 -7.28 -26.28
CA GLN A 829 -5.63 -7.80 -25.85
C GLN A 829 -5.65 -8.25 -24.37
N ALA A 830 -4.48 -8.40 -23.75
CA ALA A 830 -4.36 -8.88 -22.38
C ALA A 830 -4.61 -7.75 -21.38
N ASP A 831 -5.15 -8.07 -20.21
CA ASP A 831 -5.39 -7.11 -19.13
C ASP A 831 -4.09 -6.67 -18.44
N ALA A 832 -3.11 -7.56 -18.41
CA ALA A 832 -1.82 -7.33 -17.77
C ALA A 832 -0.64 -7.89 -18.56
N ILE A 833 0.56 -7.38 -18.26
CA ILE A 833 1.83 -7.85 -18.80
C ILE A 833 2.88 -7.96 -17.68
N ALA A 834 3.74 -8.98 -17.76
CA ALA A 834 4.85 -9.17 -16.83
C ALA A 834 6.03 -9.89 -17.53
N PRO A 835 7.23 -9.92 -16.91
CA PRO A 835 8.38 -10.66 -17.45
C PRO A 835 8.04 -12.13 -17.73
N ALA A 836 8.53 -12.66 -18.85
CA ALA A 836 8.21 -14.01 -19.30
C ALA A 836 9.42 -14.87 -19.63
N THR A 837 10.62 -14.31 -19.79
CA THR A 837 11.84 -15.08 -20.06
C THR A 837 12.94 -14.75 -19.06
N GLY A 838 13.92 -15.64 -18.93
CA GLY A 838 15.01 -15.45 -17.97
C GLY A 838 14.53 -15.44 -16.51
N ILE A 839 13.44 -16.15 -16.20
CA ILE A 839 12.85 -16.18 -14.86
C ILE A 839 13.54 -17.25 -14.03
N PHE A 840 14.37 -16.83 -13.08
CA PHE A 840 15.01 -17.73 -12.13
C PHE A 840 14.06 -18.07 -10.99
N THR A 841 13.72 -19.36 -10.82
CA THR A 841 12.76 -19.82 -9.82
C THR A 841 13.02 -21.27 -9.39
N THR A 842 12.25 -21.75 -8.41
CA THR A 842 12.32 -23.09 -7.82
C THR A 842 11.93 -24.20 -8.79
N ILE A 843 12.59 -25.35 -8.69
CA ILE A 843 12.26 -26.61 -9.37
C ILE A 843 12.42 -27.78 -8.38
N PRO A 844 11.81 -28.95 -8.63
CA PRO A 844 11.83 -30.06 -7.67
C PRO A 844 13.23 -30.53 -7.25
N GLY A 845 13.30 -30.96 -5.99
CA GLY A 845 14.49 -31.48 -5.33
C GLY A 845 15.34 -30.41 -4.64
N GLY A 846 14.72 -29.31 -4.19
CA GLY A 846 15.43 -28.20 -3.53
C GLY A 846 16.37 -27.43 -4.47
N ARG A 847 16.00 -27.32 -5.76
CA ARG A 847 16.84 -26.75 -6.81
C ARG A 847 16.19 -25.53 -7.44
N HIS A 848 16.95 -24.79 -8.25
CA HIS A 848 16.48 -23.61 -8.97
C HIS A 848 16.92 -23.66 -10.42
N ASN A 849 16.18 -23.01 -11.32
CA ASN A 849 16.54 -22.92 -12.72
C ASN A 849 15.93 -21.68 -13.40
N PHE A 850 16.49 -21.29 -14.55
CA PHE A 850 15.90 -20.31 -15.45
C PHE A 850 14.83 -20.97 -16.32
N LEU A 851 13.64 -20.39 -16.37
CA LEU A 851 12.52 -20.83 -17.19
C LEU A 851 11.95 -19.65 -17.99
N GLY A 852 11.12 -19.97 -18.99
CA GLY A 852 10.42 -18.97 -19.79
C GLY A 852 9.05 -19.43 -20.29
N GLY A 853 8.12 -18.50 -20.38
CA GLY A 853 6.71 -18.70 -20.76
C GLY A 853 5.79 -17.71 -20.06
N THR A 854 4.64 -17.40 -20.66
CA THR A 854 3.63 -16.49 -20.09
C THR A 854 3.01 -17.01 -18.79
N SER A 855 3.11 -18.31 -18.52
CA SER A 855 2.77 -18.93 -17.22
C SER A 855 3.48 -18.27 -16.03
N PHE A 856 4.72 -17.80 -16.24
CA PHE A 856 5.52 -17.13 -15.20
C PHE A 856 5.15 -15.65 -15.04
N SER A 857 4.63 -15.03 -16.11
CA SER A 857 4.02 -13.70 -16.07
C SER A 857 2.73 -13.73 -15.26
N ALA A 858 1.87 -14.74 -15.45
CA ALA A 858 0.67 -14.95 -14.64
C ALA A 858 1.00 -15.14 -13.15
N ALA A 859 2.05 -15.92 -12.85
CA ALA A 859 2.56 -16.08 -11.48
C ALA A 859 3.05 -14.73 -10.90
N THR A 860 3.72 -13.92 -11.72
CA THR A 860 4.20 -12.59 -11.33
C THR A 860 3.04 -11.67 -10.93
N ILE A 861 2.00 -11.59 -11.76
CA ILE A 861 0.81 -10.79 -11.48
C ILE A 861 0.05 -11.33 -10.26
N SER A 862 -0.04 -12.64 -10.08
CA SER A 862 -0.66 -13.26 -8.89
C SER A 862 0.06 -12.83 -7.60
N GLY A 863 1.40 -12.81 -7.59
CA GLY A 863 2.17 -12.32 -6.45
C GLY A 863 1.99 -10.82 -6.19
N LEU A 864 1.99 -9.99 -7.23
CA LEU A 864 1.74 -8.55 -7.09
C LEU A 864 0.33 -8.28 -6.56
N LEU A 865 -0.66 -9.04 -7.04
CA LEU A 865 -2.04 -8.93 -6.58
C LEU A 865 -2.17 -9.36 -5.13
N ALA A 866 -1.43 -10.38 -4.67
CA ALA A 866 -1.41 -10.77 -3.26
C ALA A 866 -0.89 -9.62 -2.36
N LEU A 867 0.20 -8.96 -2.73
CA LEU A 867 0.68 -7.75 -2.03
C LEU A 867 -0.38 -6.63 -2.03
N SER A 868 -1.03 -6.41 -3.18
CA SER A 868 -2.05 -5.38 -3.34
C SER A 868 -3.30 -5.66 -2.49
N CYS A 869 -3.72 -6.92 -2.37
CA CYS A 869 -4.86 -7.30 -1.52
C CYS A 869 -4.60 -6.99 -0.05
N GLN A 870 -3.38 -7.22 0.44
CA GLN A 870 -3.01 -6.86 1.81
C GLN A 870 -2.93 -5.33 2.00
N LEU A 871 -2.37 -4.60 1.02
CA LEU A 871 -2.21 -3.15 1.09
C LEU A 871 -3.54 -2.38 0.93
N HIS A 872 -4.42 -2.87 0.05
CA HIS A 872 -5.64 -2.19 -0.40
C HIS A 872 -6.86 -3.16 -0.39
N PRO A 873 -7.26 -3.70 0.78
CA PRO A 873 -8.29 -4.76 0.84
C PRO A 873 -9.69 -4.35 0.36
N ALA A 874 -9.97 -3.04 0.29
CA ALA A 874 -11.24 -2.51 -0.21
C ALA A 874 -11.30 -2.37 -1.74
N ASP A 875 -10.19 -2.62 -2.44
CA ASP A 875 -10.09 -2.46 -3.87
C ASP A 875 -10.23 -3.79 -4.61
N THR A 876 -11.20 -3.85 -5.52
CA THR A 876 -11.49 -5.09 -6.26
C THR A 876 -10.67 -5.20 -7.55
N THR A 877 -10.19 -4.08 -8.11
CA THR A 877 -9.55 -4.05 -9.44
C THR A 877 -8.58 -2.86 -9.59
N PRO A 878 -7.35 -2.97 -9.07
CA PRO A 878 -6.29 -2.00 -9.32
C PRO A 878 -5.89 -1.95 -10.82
N PRO A 879 -5.36 -0.82 -11.33
CA PRO A 879 -4.93 -0.70 -12.72
C PRO A 879 -3.67 -1.54 -12.96
N PHE A 880 -3.84 -2.71 -13.58
CA PHE A 880 -2.74 -3.65 -13.85
C PHE A 880 -1.66 -3.03 -14.76
N PRO A 881 -0.39 -3.44 -14.60
CA PRO A 881 0.64 -3.15 -15.60
C PRO A 881 0.21 -3.78 -16.91
N HIS A 882 0.03 -2.99 -17.96
CA HIS A 882 -0.42 -3.42 -19.28
C HIS A 882 0.64 -3.08 -20.34
N PHE A 883 0.49 -3.66 -21.52
CA PHE A 883 1.38 -3.36 -22.63
C PHE A 883 1.18 -1.89 -23.07
N ASP A 884 2.14 -1.04 -22.73
CA ASP A 884 2.18 0.38 -23.08
C ASP A 884 3.61 0.77 -23.43
N GLU A 885 3.81 1.32 -24.62
CA GLU A 885 5.12 1.79 -25.09
C GLU A 885 5.55 3.11 -24.43
N THR A 886 4.63 3.80 -23.75
CA THR A 886 4.85 5.14 -23.22
C THR A 886 5.21 5.16 -21.73
N THR A 887 4.78 4.16 -20.97
CA THR A 887 5.01 4.06 -19.51
C THR A 887 5.82 2.81 -19.19
N GLY A 888 7.02 2.97 -18.61
CA GLY A 888 7.87 1.83 -18.25
C GLY A 888 7.22 0.92 -17.20
N TRP A 889 7.42 -0.40 -17.35
CA TRP A 889 6.76 -1.42 -16.51
C TRP A 889 6.93 -1.17 -14.99
N GLN A 890 8.11 -0.73 -14.55
CA GLN A 890 8.36 -0.36 -13.15
C GLN A 890 7.43 0.75 -12.65
N GLN A 891 7.18 1.78 -13.46
CA GLN A 891 6.26 2.87 -13.09
C GLN A 891 4.83 2.35 -12.99
N GLN A 892 4.43 1.45 -13.89
CA GLN A 892 3.12 0.83 -13.84
C GLN A 892 2.94 -0.05 -12.60
N VAL A 893 3.95 -0.84 -12.21
CA VAL A 893 3.93 -1.64 -10.96
C VAL A 893 3.88 -0.74 -9.72
N THR A 894 4.64 0.36 -9.72
CA THR A 894 4.64 1.36 -8.64
C THR A 894 3.25 1.99 -8.49
N ALA A 895 2.59 2.32 -9.61
CA ALA A 895 1.23 2.84 -9.64
C ALA A 895 0.19 1.80 -9.19
N PHE A 896 0.34 0.55 -9.64
CA PHE A 896 -0.50 -0.59 -9.24
C PHE A 896 -0.48 -0.80 -7.72
N LEU A 897 0.70 -0.75 -7.10
CA LEU A 897 0.88 -0.88 -5.65
C LEU A 897 0.60 0.43 -4.89
N ARG A 898 0.37 1.55 -5.61
CA ARG A 898 0.14 2.92 -5.09
C ARG A 898 1.27 3.42 -4.19
N LEU A 899 2.51 3.17 -4.61
CA LEU A 899 3.69 3.62 -3.89
C LEU A 899 3.95 5.12 -4.15
N PRO A 900 4.48 5.85 -3.15
CA PRO A 900 4.76 7.28 -3.25
C PRO A 900 5.86 7.66 -4.23
#